data_AF-A0A9Q5HZI4-F1
#
_entry.id   AF-A0A9Q5HZI4-F1
#
_cell.length_a   1.000
_cell.length_b   1.000
_cell.length_c   1.000
_cell.angle_alpha   90.00
_cell.angle_beta   90.00
_cell.angle_gamma   90.00
#
_symmetry.space_group_name_H-M   'P 1'
#
loop_
_entity.id
_entity.type
_entity.pdbx_description
1 polymer ?
#
loop_
_entity_poly.entity_id
_entity_poly.type
_entity_poly.pdbx_seq_one_letter_code
_entity_poly.pdbx_strand_id
1 'polypeptide(L)'
;MQDCTPTLPEELLWRIAYFISSPCSSSTLGLEDSVDLSDIDTFFKPTWTDIQGYVMASKALRHMALRNWFHVLHIRSDDDWNVYEERYPFVFRYTTAIIWHGVIGVDPGLNAARDFFTRFAGRSLRSVRLILPVPGDQLLNLEYTPEYSDYLKVIGSCCTSSCFSGTHATDTSIPNDNPIPTTITKTNTITKLEIYNDLYPVPDSVRLIAEAVPQLEELSPLPVDKILKYPDGRGLPHTLHSSVASWTRTTTISTCSSWVRIEKMLSLSHVPKASLLSSARSFGRVSRVSPAACSASLHSSSRARPLSPAASSPLSLSPLSSLQNPARITGTRGMAAESAERPEPDKVLVDIADYIHNHTDYSPLAIETARLCLIDTIGCGLEGLRFEHCRRLLGPIVEGTVVPNGTKVPGTNYQLDPVRGAFNIGTMIRWLDFNDCFLAAEWGHPSDNLGAILAVADHLTRSGKAHLTVLDLVQGMIQAHEIQGCIALLNSFNRVGLDHVVLVKVASAAVVSRLLGLSRQQTIDVVSQAWVDGQSLRTYRHAPNTGSRKSWAAGDACMRAVHLAYLVQRGEMGLPSVLTAKGWGFYDVLFKGHPFNFARPYGNYIMENVLFKISYPAEFHAQTAVEASLILHEQLKARGLSSNDIGSIQVRTQEAAMRIINKKGKLHNFADRDHDINYMIAYPLIFGELTSESYSDEAAADPRIDELRAKITCVQDTQFSQDYHDPDKRSIGNALTVTLSDGTVLDEVVVEYPVGHKRRRAEGTPLLMRKFERHISHHFDDTRKKQILEIVSDAEKFYKLPVDKFTDLFVKA
;
A
#
# COMPACT_ATOMS: atom_id res chain seq x y z
N MET A 1 -25.38 -36.75 26.04
CA MET A 1 -24.33 -36.05 26.81
C MET A 1 -23.92 -34.87 25.93
N GLN A 2 -24.46 -33.65 26.09
CA GLN A 2 -24.30 -32.73 27.22
C GLN A 2 -22.82 -32.31 27.39
N ASP A 3 -22.44 -31.02 27.36
CA ASP A 3 -23.22 -29.78 27.18
C ASP A 3 -22.44 -28.75 26.34
N CYS A 4 -23.13 -28.03 25.45
CA CYS A 4 -22.63 -26.82 24.79
C CYS A 4 -23.52 -25.63 25.18
N THR A 5 -23.13 -24.86 26.19
CA THR A 5 -23.82 -23.63 26.60
C THR A 5 -23.13 -22.38 26.05
N PRO A 6 -23.86 -21.58 25.26
CA PRO A 6 -23.68 -20.14 25.25
C PRO A 6 -25.01 -19.44 25.61
N THR A 7 -25.39 -19.47 26.89
CA THR A 7 -26.51 -18.67 27.42
C THR A 7 -26.06 -17.26 27.75
N LEU A 8 -25.85 -16.41 26.74
CA LEU A 8 -25.53 -14.98 26.90
C LEU A 8 -26.14 -14.12 25.76
N PRO A 9 -27.46 -13.85 25.79
CA PRO A 9 -27.93 -12.54 25.31
C PRO A 9 -28.76 -11.77 26.35
N GLU A 10 -29.80 -12.40 26.91
CA GLU A 10 -30.88 -11.72 27.62
C GLU A 10 -30.46 -11.17 28.99
N GLU A 11 -29.76 -11.96 29.80
CA GLU A 11 -29.27 -11.53 31.11
C GLU A 11 -28.16 -10.46 31.01
N LEU A 12 -27.39 -10.46 29.92
CA LEU A 12 -26.38 -9.43 29.65
C LEU A 12 -27.03 -8.09 29.31
N LEU A 13 -28.05 -8.09 28.45
CA LEU A 13 -28.83 -6.90 28.11
C LEU A 13 -29.52 -6.32 29.36
N TRP A 14 -30.13 -7.16 30.18
CA TRP A 14 -30.77 -6.75 31.44
C TRP A 14 -29.75 -6.15 32.42
N ARG A 15 -28.54 -6.72 32.51
CA ARG A 15 -27.47 -6.20 33.39
C ARG A 15 -26.78 -4.95 32.86
N ILE A 16 -26.72 -4.75 31.53
CA ILE A 16 -26.31 -3.46 30.94
C ILE A 16 -27.36 -2.39 31.28
N ALA A 17 -28.65 -2.69 31.16
CA ALA A 17 -29.72 -1.77 31.57
C ALA A 17 -29.69 -1.46 33.10
N TYR A 18 -29.46 -2.46 33.93
CA TYR A 18 -29.31 -2.31 35.38
C TYR A 18 -28.06 -1.48 35.76
N PHE A 19 -26.95 -1.69 35.06
CA PHE A 19 -25.70 -0.93 35.20
C PHE A 19 -25.87 0.55 34.85
N ILE A 20 -26.72 0.86 33.86
CA ILE A 20 -27.04 2.23 33.45
C ILE A 20 -27.95 2.95 34.47
N SER A 21 -28.77 2.22 35.23
CA SER A 21 -29.87 2.76 36.05
C SER A 21 -29.64 2.80 37.57
N SER A 22 -28.60 2.12 38.10
CA SER A 22 -28.37 2.01 39.55
C SER A 22 -27.22 2.89 40.07
N PRO A 23 -27.48 3.87 40.97
CA PRO A 23 -26.42 4.54 41.71
C PRO A 23 -25.90 3.65 42.86
N CYS A 24 -24.59 3.67 43.10
CA CYS A 24 -24.00 3.13 44.33
C CYS A 24 -22.90 4.08 44.82
N SER A 25 -22.93 4.39 46.12
CA SER A 25 -21.90 5.14 46.82
C SER A 25 -20.64 4.29 47.00
N SER A 26 -19.49 4.94 47.15
CA SER A 26 -18.20 4.28 47.41
C SER A 26 -18.09 3.65 48.81
N SER A 27 -19.14 3.74 49.64
CA SER A 27 -19.12 3.35 51.05
C SER A 27 -19.54 1.91 51.35
N THR A 28 -20.07 1.15 50.37
CA THR A 28 -20.69 -0.17 50.62
C THR A 28 -19.80 -1.38 50.32
N LEU A 29 -18.54 -1.18 49.91
CA LEU A 29 -17.67 -2.29 49.45
C LEU A 29 -16.48 -2.64 50.34
N GLY A 30 -16.19 -1.86 51.40
CA GLY A 30 -15.32 -2.31 52.51
C GLY A 30 -13.96 -2.92 52.13
N LEU A 31 -13.32 -2.42 51.07
CA LEU A 31 -11.99 -2.86 50.64
C LEU A 31 -10.95 -1.83 51.07
N GLU A 32 -10.07 -2.27 51.98
CA GLU A 32 -8.89 -1.54 52.44
C GLU A 32 -7.81 -1.43 51.33
N ASP A 33 -6.81 -0.60 51.59
CA ASP A 33 -5.92 -0.05 50.57
C ASP A 33 -4.99 -1.05 49.86
N SER A 34 -4.66 -0.68 48.61
CA SER A 34 -3.58 -1.23 47.76
C SER A 34 -3.68 -2.67 47.27
N VAL A 35 -3.77 -2.81 45.94
CA VAL A 35 -3.39 -4.03 45.21
C VAL A 35 -2.31 -3.62 44.21
N ASP A 36 -1.14 -4.25 44.30
CA ASP A 36 -0.07 -4.08 43.32
C ASP A 36 -0.43 -4.83 42.03
N LEU A 37 -0.35 -4.15 40.89
CA LEU A 37 -0.76 -4.65 39.58
C LEU A 37 0.44 -4.74 38.61
N SER A 38 1.68 -4.71 39.13
CA SER A 38 2.91 -4.73 38.31
C SER A 38 3.20 -6.06 37.61
N ASP A 39 2.61 -7.18 38.05
CA ASP A 39 2.84 -8.54 37.53
C ASP A 39 1.66 -9.13 36.69
N ILE A 40 0.88 -8.28 36.00
CA ILE A 40 -0.36 -8.68 35.28
C ILE A 40 -0.18 -9.07 33.78
N ASP A 41 1.05 -9.18 33.29
CA ASP A 41 1.31 -9.65 31.90
C ASP A 41 0.95 -11.14 31.67
N THR A 42 0.59 -11.89 32.72
CA THR A 42 0.02 -13.24 32.64
C THR A 42 -1.28 -13.40 33.43
N PHE A 43 -2.41 -13.50 32.72
CA PHE A 43 -3.81 -13.54 33.20
C PHE A 43 -4.29 -12.19 33.81
N PHE A 44 -5.44 -11.63 33.43
CA PHE A 44 -6.68 -12.24 32.95
C PHE A 44 -7.30 -11.50 31.74
N LYS A 45 -7.70 -12.23 30.68
CA LYS A 45 -9.06 -11.98 30.15
C LYS A 45 -10.01 -12.41 31.28
N PRO A 46 -10.95 -11.58 31.75
CA PRO A 46 -11.79 -11.96 32.88
C PRO A 46 -12.71 -13.12 32.48
N THR A 47 -12.31 -14.35 32.80
CA THR A 47 -13.13 -15.57 32.63
C THR A 47 -14.12 -15.66 33.78
N TRP A 48 -14.98 -14.65 33.89
CA TRP A 48 -16.19 -14.72 34.71
C TRP A 48 -17.14 -15.71 34.02
N THR A 49 -17.03 -17.00 34.37
CA THR A 49 -17.96 -18.03 33.93
C THR A 49 -19.28 -17.98 34.72
N ASP A 50 -19.31 -17.24 35.83
CA ASP A 50 -20.52 -16.85 36.54
C ASP A 50 -20.67 -15.33 36.60
N ILE A 51 -21.89 -14.93 36.94
CA ILE A 51 -22.35 -13.56 36.85
C ILE A 51 -22.40 -12.84 38.21
N GLN A 52 -22.03 -13.52 39.31
CA GLN A 52 -21.84 -12.91 40.63
C GLN A 52 -20.48 -12.21 40.71
N GLY A 53 -19.41 -12.84 40.19
CA GLY A 53 -18.08 -12.25 40.20
C GLY A 53 -17.99 -10.88 39.52
N TYR A 54 -18.66 -10.71 38.36
CA TYR A 54 -18.80 -9.42 37.68
C TYR A 54 -19.48 -8.33 38.55
N VAL A 55 -20.47 -8.72 39.38
CA VAL A 55 -21.18 -7.80 40.28
C VAL A 55 -20.34 -7.44 41.52
N MET A 56 -19.39 -8.27 41.91
CA MET A 56 -18.44 -7.98 43.00
C MET A 56 -17.25 -7.11 42.55
N ALA A 57 -16.93 -7.06 41.25
CA ALA A 57 -15.79 -6.30 40.72
C ALA A 57 -15.89 -4.76 40.93
N SER A 58 -14.75 -4.06 40.89
CA SER A 58 -14.75 -2.59 40.96
C SER A 58 -15.41 -1.95 39.72
N LYS A 59 -15.94 -0.72 39.87
CA LYS A 59 -16.62 -0.01 38.76
C LYS A 59 -15.70 0.21 37.55
N ALA A 60 -14.40 0.42 37.78
CA ALA A 60 -13.40 0.53 36.72
C ALA A 60 -13.17 -0.80 35.99
N LEU A 61 -13.03 -1.92 36.72
CA LEU A 61 -12.89 -3.26 36.16
C LEU A 61 -14.10 -3.68 35.32
N ARG A 62 -15.33 -3.34 35.76
CA ARG A 62 -16.54 -3.55 34.95
C ARG A 62 -16.54 -2.75 33.64
N HIS A 63 -16.14 -1.48 33.68
CA HIS A 63 -16.01 -0.66 32.45
C HIS A 63 -14.94 -1.22 31.50
N MET A 64 -13.79 -1.68 32.02
CA MET A 64 -12.76 -2.33 31.19
C MET A 64 -13.26 -3.65 30.58
N ALA A 65 -14.07 -4.43 31.31
CA ALA A 65 -14.70 -5.64 30.77
C ALA A 65 -15.68 -5.31 29.62
N LEU A 66 -16.54 -4.30 29.79
CA LEU A 66 -17.46 -3.86 28.72
C LEU A 66 -16.72 -3.37 27.46
N ARG A 67 -15.65 -2.56 27.63
CA ARG A 67 -14.76 -2.11 26.52
C ARG A 67 -14.07 -3.28 25.80
N ASN A 68 -13.83 -4.40 26.48
CA ASN A 68 -13.25 -5.62 25.89
C ASN A 68 -14.30 -6.54 25.22
N TRP A 69 -15.59 -6.30 25.42
CA TRP A 69 -16.66 -7.13 24.86
C TRP A 69 -17.21 -6.56 23.56
N PHE A 70 -17.44 -5.25 23.45
CA PHE A 70 -17.89 -4.59 22.22
C PHE A 70 -17.00 -3.40 21.83
N HIS A 71 -16.77 -3.24 20.52
CA HIS A 71 -15.97 -2.14 19.97
C HIS A 71 -16.80 -0.88 19.72
N VAL A 72 -18.08 -1.07 19.37
CA VAL A 72 -19.03 0.01 19.07
C VAL A 72 -20.39 -0.31 19.67
N LEU A 73 -21.04 0.70 20.22
CA LEU A 73 -22.39 0.66 20.79
C LEU A 73 -23.27 1.67 20.05
N HIS A 74 -24.35 1.18 19.43
CA HIS A 74 -25.38 2.02 18.82
C HIS A 74 -26.64 1.99 19.69
N ILE A 75 -27.17 3.16 20.03
CA ILE A 75 -28.41 3.32 20.79
C ILE A 75 -29.41 4.15 19.98
N ARG A 76 -30.67 3.72 19.94
CA ARG A 76 -31.79 4.49 19.41
C ARG A 76 -32.83 4.71 20.50
N SER A 77 -33.19 5.97 20.77
CA SER A 77 -34.33 6.29 21.64
C SER A 77 -35.62 6.37 20.82
N ASP A 78 -36.77 6.18 21.47
CA ASP A 78 -38.08 6.35 20.82
C ASP A 78 -38.35 7.81 20.42
N ASP A 79 -37.80 8.76 21.20
CA ASP A 79 -38.15 10.18 21.15
C ASP A 79 -37.50 10.96 20.00
N ASP A 80 -36.36 10.49 19.47
CA ASP A 80 -35.56 11.24 18.50
C ASP A 80 -35.20 10.50 17.20
N TRP A 81 -35.51 9.19 17.11
CA TRP A 81 -35.27 8.32 15.93
C TRP A 81 -33.84 8.26 15.37
N ASN A 82 -32.91 9.05 15.91
CA ASN A 82 -31.50 9.09 15.55
C ASN A 82 -30.75 7.88 16.12
N VAL A 83 -29.73 7.42 15.40
CA VAL A 83 -28.82 6.39 15.91
C VAL A 83 -27.60 7.09 16.51
N TYR A 84 -27.39 6.89 17.80
CA TYR A 84 -26.24 7.42 18.53
C TYR A 84 -25.17 6.34 18.62
N GLU A 85 -24.03 6.60 18.00
CA GLU A 85 -22.88 5.72 17.93
C GLU A 85 -21.79 6.18 18.91
N GLU A 86 -21.45 5.35 19.88
CA GLU A 86 -20.24 5.51 20.69
C GLU A 86 -19.23 4.42 20.29
N ARG A 87 -18.08 4.85 19.76
CA ARG A 87 -16.92 3.97 19.55
C ARG A 87 -16.09 3.98 20.82
N TYR A 88 -15.61 2.81 21.23
CA TYR A 88 -14.63 2.69 22.32
C TYR A 88 -13.24 2.42 21.72
N PRO A 89 -12.50 3.46 21.30
CA PRO A 89 -11.17 3.27 20.74
C PRO A 89 -10.16 2.91 21.83
N PHE A 90 -9.27 1.98 21.49
CA PHE A 90 -8.08 1.53 22.23
C PHE A 90 -8.28 0.59 23.42
N VAL A 91 -7.71 -0.61 23.25
CA VAL A 91 -7.00 -1.32 24.31
C VAL A 91 -5.53 -1.43 23.86
N PHE A 92 -4.60 -1.22 24.78
CA PHE A 92 -3.12 -1.27 24.58
C PHE A 92 -2.45 -0.22 23.67
N ARG A 93 -2.23 0.97 24.24
CA ARG A 93 -0.86 1.49 24.38
C ARG A 93 -0.59 1.82 25.85
N TYR A 94 0.36 1.10 26.44
CA TYR A 94 1.10 1.40 27.68
C TYR A 94 0.48 2.44 28.64
N THR A 95 -0.39 1.99 29.55
CA THR A 95 -0.54 2.65 30.87
C THR A 95 0.37 1.94 31.86
N THR A 96 1.65 2.30 31.87
CA THR A 96 2.57 1.94 32.95
C THR A 96 2.12 2.64 34.23
N ALA A 97 1.57 1.85 35.17
CA ALA A 97 1.02 2.23 36.47
C ALA A 97 -0.25 3.12 36.46
N ILE A 98 -1.32 2.60 37.06
CA ILE A 98 -2.40 3.42 37.64
C ILE A 98 -2.09 3.55 39.14
N ILE A 99 -1.40 4.63 39.52
CA ILE A 99 -1.10 4.91 40.93
C ILE A 99 -2.33 5.56 41.56
N TRP A 100 -2.95 4.87 42.52
CA TRP A 100 -4.06 5.41 43.30
C TRP A 100 -3.54 6.11 44.56
N HIS A 101 -3.11 7.36 44.40
CA HIS A 101 -3.05 8.31 45.53
C HIS A 101 -4.14 9.36 45.36
N GLY A 102 -4.76 9.72 46.48
CA GLY A 102 -6.07 10.37 46.49
C GLY A 102 -6.11 11.75 45.80
N VAL A 103 -7.34 12.10 45.40
CA VAL A 103 -7.79 13.42 44.88
C VAL A 103 -7.51 13.68 43.39
N ILE A 104 -8.55 13.38 42.59
CA ILE A 104 -8.95 14.05 41.33
C ILE A 104 -7.91 14.01 40.18
N GLY A 105 -7.74 12.82 39.59
CA GLY A 105 -7.46 12.67 38.16
C GLY A 105 -8.71 12.10 37.46
N VAL A 106 -9.41 12.91 36.66
CA VAL A 106 -10.66 12.47 35.99
C VAL A 106 -10.32 11.75 34.69
N ASP A 107 -10.56 10.44 34.61
CA ASP A 107 -10.41 9.66 33.37
C ASP A 107 -11.30 10.28 32.27
N PRO A 108 -10.73 10.81 31.17
CA PRO A 108 -11.51 11.47 30.13
C PRO A 108 -12.51 10.54 29.44
N GLY A 109 -12.17 9.25 29.29
CA GLY A 109 -13.04 8.23 28.72
C GLY A 109 -14.13 7.77 29.68
N LEU A 110 -13.96 7.96 31.00
CA LEU A 110 -14.99 7.69 32.00
C LEU A 110 -16.00 8.84 32.12
N ASN A 111 -15.53 10.09 31.94
CA ASN A 111 -16.42 11.24 31.70
C ASN A 111 -17.16 11.10 30.36
N ALA A 112 -16.46 10.82 29.26
CA ALA A 112 -17.08 10.67 27.93
C ALA A 112 -18.19 9.61 27.93
N ALA A 113 -17.94 8.43 28.50
CA ALA A 113 -18.96 7.39 28.63
C ALA A 113 -20.16 7.85 29.48
N ARG A 114 -19.92 8.50 30.64
CA ARG A 114 -21.01 9.06 31.47
C ARG A 114 -21.82 10.10 30.69
N ASP A 115 -21.14 11.00 29.99
CA ASP A 115 -21.73 12.13 29.26
C ASP A 115 -22.38 11.70 27.92
N PHE A 116 -22.09 10.50 27.45
CA PHE A 116 -22.84 9.79 26.42
C PHE A 116 -24.14 9.20 27.00
N PHE A 117 -24.06 8.39 28.06
CA PHE A 117 -25.23 7.70 28.62
C PHE A 117 -26.26 8.63 29.28
N THR A 118 -25.83 9.75 29.89
CA THR A 118 -26.76 10.73 30.49
C THR A 118 -27.71 11.38 29.47
N ARG A 119 -27.39 11.35 28.17
CA ARG A 119 -28.27 11.86 27.09
C ARG A 119 -29.59 11.07 26.98
N PHE A 120 -29.58 9.80 27.40
CA PHE A 120 -30.71 8.90 27.37
C PHE A 120 -31.48 8.83 28.69
N ALA A 121 -31.02 9.52 29.74
CA ALA A 121 -31.68 9.52 31.05
C ALA A 121 -33.15 9.95 30.95
N GLY A 122 -34.05 9.15 31.51
CA GLY A 122 -35.50 9.35 31.48
C GLY A 122 -36.22 8.79 30.25
N ARG A 123 -35.50 8.38 29.20
CA ARG A 123 -36.07 7.99 27.90
C ARG A 123 -36.33 6.48 27.79
N SER A 124 -37.22 6.13 26.86
CA SER A 124 -37.39 4.75 26.39
C SER A 124 -36.43 4.45 25.23
N LEU A 125 -35.83 3.27 25.26
CA LEU A 125 -34.92 2.79 24.21
C LEU A 125 -35.63 1.82 23.28
N ARG A 126 -35.48 2.08 21.98
CA ARG A 126 -36.14 1.34 20.91
C ARG A 126 -35.29 0.23 20.33
N SER A 127 -33.99 0.45 20.21
CA SER A 127 -33.05 -0.60 19.82
C SER A 127 -31.65 -0.29 20.34
N VAL A 128 -30.94 -1.36 20.68
CA VAL A 128 -29.53 -1.32 21.06
C VAL A 128 -28.79 -2.33 20.18
N ARG A 129 -27.81 -1.85 19.40
CA ARG A 129 -26.96 -2.71 18.58
C ARG A 129 -25.52 -2.67 19.11
N LEU A 130 -25.00 -3.86 19.41
CA LEU A 130 -23.66 -4.12 19.88
C LEU A 130 -22.83 -4.68 18.71
N ILE A 131 -21.63 -4.14 18.51
CA ILE A 131 -20.67 -4.63 17.52
C ILE A 131 -19.52 -5.31 18.26
N LEU A 132 -19.52 -6.64 18.28
CA LEU A 132 -18.52 -7.46 18.95
C LEU A 132 -17.37 -7.80 17.99
N PRO A 133 -16.09 -7.61 18.39
CA PRO A 133 -14.96 -8.15 17.64
C PRO A 133 -14.86 -9.67 17.87
N VAL A 134 -14.98 -10.47 16.81
CA VAL A 134 -14.70 -11.92 16.85
C VAL A 134 -13.37 -12.23 16.12
N PRO A 135 -12.67 -13.33 16.46
CA PRO A 135 -11.37 -13.63 15.86
C PRO A 135 -11.44 -13.82 14.33
N GLY A 136 -10.62 -13.08 13.59
CA GLY A 136 -10.50 -13.16 12.13
C GLY A 136 -11.43 -12.20 11.38
N ASP A 137 -11.16 -10.89 11.48
CA ASP A 137 -11.73 -9.76 10.71
C ASP A 137 -13.26 -9.67 10.55
N GLN A 138 -14.01 -10.52 11.25
CA GLN A 138 -15.47 -10.49 11.30
C GLN A 138 -15.95 -9.65 12.49
N LEU A 139 -17.00 -8.87 12.25
CA LEU A 139 -17.72 -8.14 13.29
C LEU A 139 -19.06 -8.84 13.49
N LEU A 140 -19.29 -9.35 14.70
CA LEU A 140 -20.58 -9.93 15.06
C LEU A 140 -21.50 -8.82 15.55
N ASN A 141 -22.52 -8.50 14.75
CA ASN A 141 -23.55 -7.54 15.10
C ASN A 141 -24.67 -8.24 15.88
N LEU A 142 -24.88 -7.85 17.14
CA LEU A 142 -26.04 -8.24 17.93
C LEU A 142 -26.97 -7.03 18.04
N GLU A 143 -28.17 -7.12 17.47
CA GLU A 143 -29.19 -6.09 17.60
C GLU A 143 -30.34 -6.60 18.46
N TYR A 144 -30.63 -5.86 19.52
CA TYR A 144 -31.80 -6.07 20.37
C TYR A 144 -32.82 -4.96 20.11
N THR A 145 -34.01 -5.36 19.72
CA THR A 145 -35.20 -4.51 19.62
C THR A 145 -36.21 -5.10 20.59
N PRO A 146 -36.66 -4.39 21.64
CA PRO A 146 -37.71 -4.89 22.51
C PRO A 146 -39.00 -5.06 21.72
N GLU A 147 -39.77 -6.11 22.01
CA GLU A 147 -41.12 -6.23 21.46
C GLU A 147 -42.02 -5.10 22.01
N TYR A 148 -43.10 -4.80 21.29
CA TYR A 148 -43.94 -3.59 21.48
C TYR A 148 -44.55 -3.39 22.89
N SER A 149 -44.40 -4.35 23.81
CA SER A 149 -44.81 -4.28 25.23
C SER A 149 -43.71 -3.89 26.21
N ASP A 150 -42.43 -4.14 25.92
CA ASP A 150 -41.36 -4.22 26.94
C ASP A 150 -40.21 -3.22 26.72
N TYR A 151 -40.55 -1.93 26.62
CA TYR A 151 -39.57 -0.86 26.42
C TYR A 151 -38.64 -0.67 27.61
N LEU A 152 -37.33 -0.62 27.34
CA LEU A 152 -36.29 -0.33 28.32
C LEU A 152 -36.27 1.17 28.67
N LYS A 153 -36.64 1.52 29.90
CA LYS A 153 -36.64 2.90 30.39
C LYS A 153 -35.38 3.21 31.21
N VAL A 154 -34.62 4.21 30.78
CA VAL A 154 -33.38 4.63 31.46
C VAL A 154 -33.71 5.45 32.70
N ILE A 155 -33.46 4.93 33.91
CA ILE A 155 -33.69 5.67 35.16
C ILE A 155 -32.49 6.57 35.45
N GLY A 156 -32.71 7.90 35.47
CA GLY A 156 -31.69 8.87 35.83
C GLY A 156 -31.85 9.37 37.27
N SER A 157 -30.91 9.04 38.16
CA SER A 157 -30.82 9.68 39.49
C SER A 157 -29.83 10.84 39.47
N CYS A 158 -30.33 12.08 39.54
CA CYS A 158 -29.49 13.24 39.75
C CYS A 158 -29.15 13.37 41.25
N CYS A 159 -27.86 13.40 41.60
CA CYS A 159 -27.41 13.67 42.97
C CYS A 159 -26.45 14.87 42.98
N THR A 160 -27.03 16.07 42.93
CA THR A 160 -26.40 17.26 43.50
C THR A 160 -26.56 17.23 45.02
N SER A 161 -25.47 17.23 45.78
CA SER A 161 -25.49 17.41 47.23
C SER A 161 -24.34 18.31 47.71
N SER A 162 -24.46 19.60 47.40
CA SER A 162 -24.22 20.61 48.43
C SER A 162 -25.35 20.55 49.46
N CYS A 163 -25.10 21.02 50.70
CA CYS A 163 -26.01 21.04 51.87
C CYS A 163 -26.01 19.74 52.72
N PHE A 164 -25.92 19.77 54.06
CA PHE A 164 -25.72 20.89 55.01
C PHE A 164 -25.06 20.38 56.31
N SER A 165 -24.68 21.30 57.20
CA SER A 165 -24.22 21.02 58.56
C SER A 165 -25.36 20.61 59.51
N GLY A 166 -25.03 20.00 60.66
CA GLY A 166 -25.88 20.06 61.86
C GLY A 166 -26.22 18.72 62.52
N THR A 167 -25.61 18.48 63.68
CA THR A 167 -26.09 17.54 64.71
C THR A 167 -27.28 18.14 65.46
N HIS A 168 -28.44 17.44 65.53
CA HIS A 168 -29.15 17.06 66.77
C HIS A 168 -30.61 16.60 66.52
N ALA A 169 -31.02 15.54 67.26
CA ALA A 169 -32.31 15.22 67.92
C ALA A 169 -33.65 15.86 67.42
N THR A 170 -34.83 15.22 67.41
CA THR A 170 -35.46 14.14 68.22
C THR A 170 -36.55 13.44 67.36
N ASP A 171 -36.67 12.11 67.28
CA ASP A 171 -37.43 11.16 68.16
C ASP A 171 -38.95 10.98 67.83
N THR A 172 -39.46 9.74 68.03
CA THR A 172 -40.84 9.21 67.81
C THR A 172 -41.33 9.06 66.35
N SER A 173 -42.03 7.99 65.91
CA SER A 173 -42.54 6.76 66.55
C SER A 173 -42.74 5.56 65.57
N ILE A 174 -42.92 4.36 66.13
CA ILE A 174 -43.10 2.98 65.56
C ILE A 174 -44.60 2.58 65.80
N PRO A 175 -45.35 1.76 64.99
CA PRO A 175 -45.06 0.35 64.65
C PRO A 175 -45.55 -0.23 63.29
N ASN A 176 -45.24 -1.52 63.10
CA ASN A 176 -45.67 -2.49 62.06
C ASN A 176 -47.16 -2.41 61.63
N ASP A 177 -47.46 -2.71 60.35
CA ASP A 177 -48.08 -4.00 59.95
C ASP A 177 -48.26 -4.16 58.43
N ASN A 178 -48.39 -5.41 57.98
CA ASN A 178 -48.65 -5.87 56.59
C ASN A 178 -50.15 -5.67 56.21
N PRO A 179 -50.57 -5.62 54.91
CA PRO A 179 -50.46 -6.78 54.01
C PRO A 179 -50.35 -6.54 52.47
N ILE A 180 -50.22 -7.68 51.76
CA ILE A 180 -50.07 -7.86 50.29
C ILE A 180 -51.44 -7.85 49.57
N PRO A 181 -51.48 -7.79 48.22
CA PRO A 181 -51.79 -9.01 47.44
C PRO A 181 -50.84 -9.21 46.24
N THR A 182 -50.19 -10.34 45.92
CA THR A 182 -50.57 -11.77 45.70
C THR A 182 -51.66 -12.08 44.66
N THR A 183 -51.24 -12.36 43.41
CA THR A 183 -51.80 -13.41 42.50
C THR A 183 -50.73 -13.74 41.44
N ILE A 184 -49.97 -14.86 41.48
CA ILE A 184 -50.17 -16.19 40.80
C ILE A 184 -50.26 -16.02 39.25
N THR A 185 -49.53 -16.69 38.33
CA THR A 185 -49.13 -18.13 38.19
C THR A 185 -47.96 -18.37 37.19
N LYS A 186 -47.44 -19.61 37.12
CA LYS A 186 -46.49 -20.15 36.10
C LYS A 186 -47.13 -20.49 34.73
N THR A 187 -46.26 -20.85 33.76
CA THR A 187 -46.49 -21.56 32.47
C THR A 187 -46.87 -20.66 31.28
N ASN A 188 -46.38 -20.83 30.04
CA ASN A 188 -45.91 -22.04 29.32
C ASN A 188 -44.72 -21.82 28.35
N THR A 189 -44.08 -22.93 27.95
CA THR A 189 -43.29 -23.15 26.71
C THR A 189 -44.22 -22.92 25.46
N ILE A 190 -43.85 -22.62 24.21
CA ILE A 190 -42.87 -23.20 23.27
C ILE A 190 -42.75 -22.27 22.02
N THR A 191 -41.60 -22.28 21.32
CA THR A 191 -41.49 -22.16 19.84
C THR A 191 -41.81 -20.75 19.25
N LYS A 192 -41.25 -20.26 18.14
CA LYS A 192 -40.47 -20.80 17.02
C LYS A 192 -39.73 -19.60 16.37
N LEU A 193 -38.44 -19.68 16.04
CA LEU A 193 -37.82 -18.67 15.17
C LEU A 193 -37.44 -19.34 13.84
N GLU A 194 -38.20 -19.04 12.80
CA GLU A 194 -37.93 -19.52 11.44
C GLU A 194 -36.82 -18.67 10.82
N ILE A 195 -35.62 -19.26 10.67
CA ILE A 195 -34.55 -18.66 9.88
C ILE A 195 -34.79 -19.04 8.43
N TYR A 196 -35.22 -18.06 7.61
CA TYR A 196 -35.15 -18.17 6.16
C TYR A 196 -33.68 -18.10 5.73
N ASN A 197 -33.07 -19.26 5.53
CA ASN A 197 -31.79 -19.41 4.85
C ASN A 197 -32.04 -20.02 3.47
N ASP A 198 -32.03 -19.18 2.43
CA ASP A 198 -32.03 -19.63 1.04
C ASP A 198 -30.91 -18.92 0.27
N LEU A 199 -30.21 -19.68 -0.59
CA LEU A 199 -29.11 -19.29 -1.50
C LEU A 199 -27.81 -18.89 -0.76
N TYR A 200 -26.75 -19.72 -0.70
CA TYR A 200 -25.98 -20.29 -1.82
C TYR A 200 -25.20 -21.57 -1.39
N PRO A 201 -24.75 -22.43 -2.33
CA PRO A 201 -24.18 -23.75 -2.00
C PRO A 201 -22.70 -23.72 -1.56
N VAL A 202 -22.35 -24.67 -0.69
CA VAL A 202 -20.99 -24.97 -0.24
C VAL A 202 -20.27 -25.83 -1.31
N PRO A 203 -19.01 -25.54 -1.68
CA PRO A 203 -18.26 -26.36 -2.64
C PRO A 203 -17.87 -27.75 -2.11
N ASP A 204 -17.94 -28.76 -2.97
CA ASP A 204 -17.56 -30.14 -2.66
C ASP A 204 -16.09 -30.31 -2.27
N SER A 205 -15.86 -30.82 -1.06
CA SER A 205 -14.61 -31.49 -0.73
C SER A 205 -14.83 -32.61 0.30
N VAL A 206 -14.80 -33.86 -0.18
CA VAL A 206 -14.28 -35.10 0.44
C VAL A 206 -14.74 -36.28 -0.43
N ARG A 207 -13.81 -37.16 -0.80
CA ARG A 207 -14.09 -38.46 -1.45
C ARG A 207 -13.13 -39.51 -0.88
N LEU A 208 -13.52 -40.79 -0.96
CA LEU A 208 -12.92 -42.00 -0.33
C LEU A 208 -13.47 -42.22 1.11
N ILE A 209 -13.97 -43.41 1.54
CA ILE A 209 -13.74 -44.82 1.14
C ILE A 209 -15.02 -45.72 1.24
N ALA A 210 -15.13 -46.73 0.35
CA ALA A 210 -15.86 -48.04 0.39
C ALA A 210 -17.41 -48.20 0.45
N GLU A 211 -17.95 -48.73 -0.67
CA GLU A 211 -18.80 -49.94 -0.84
C GLU A 211 -19.96 -50.33 0.13
N ALA A 212 -21.23 -50.21 -0.33
CA ALA A 212 -22.25 -51.29 -0.33
C ALA A 212 -23.55 -50.96 -1.13
N VAL A 213 -23.84 -51.81 -2.12
CA VAL A 213 -24.98 -51.99 -3.07
C VAL A 213 -26.36 -52.25 -2.38
N PRO A 214 -27.59 -52.03 -2.96
CA PRO A 214 -28.09 -51.16 -4.07
C PRO A 214 -29.56 -50.59 -3.93
N GLN A 215 -30.11 -50.06 -5.06
CA GLN A 215 -31.53 -50.09 -5.56
C GLN A 215 -32.55 -48.95 -5.31
N LEU A 216 -33.46 -48.83 -6.31
CA LEU A 216 -34.65 -47.97 -6.51
C LEU A 216 -34.35 -46.50 -6.90
N GLU A 217 -34.50 -46.02 -8.14
CA GLU A 217 -35.57 -46.01 -9.19
C GLU A 217 -36.71 -44.98 -9.03
N GLU A 218 -37.00 -44.32 -10.16
CA GLU A 218 -38.19 -43.52 -10.54
C GLU A 218 -38.62 -42.29 -9.68
N LEU A 219 -38.52 -41.09 -10.28
CA LEU A 219 -39.65 -40.47 -11.02
C LEU A 219 -39.25 -39.11 -11.63
N SER A 220 -39.78 -38.80 -12.80
CA SER A 220 -39.67 -37.48 -13.48
C SER A 220 -41.06 -37.09 -14.07
N PRO A 221 -41.25 -35.95 -14.77
CA PRO A 221 -42.00 -34.83 -14.18
C PRO A 221 -43.24 -34.40 -15.02
N LEU A 222 -44.21 -33.67 -14.43
CA LEU A 222 -45.27 -32.98 -15.20
C LEU A 222 -45.76 -31.65 -14.55
N PRO A 223 -46.40 -30.73 -15.32
CA PRO A 223 -46.32 -29.27 -15.10
C PRO A 223 -47.69 -28.51 -15.19
N VAL A 224 -47.63 -27.18 -15.47
CA VAL A 224 -48.65 -26.30 -16.13
C VAL A 224 -49.49 -25.32 -15.27
N ASP A 225 -49.21 -24.02 -15.48
CA ASP A 225 -50.04 -22.79 -15.59
C ASP A 225 -51.34 -22.54 -14.75
N LYS A 226 -51.53 -21.29 -14.25
CA LYS A 226 -52.33 -20.21 -14.94
C LYS A 226 -52.57 -18.89 -14.16
N ILE A 227 -52.24 -17.76 -14.83
CA ILE A 227 -53.04 -16.53 -15.08
C ILE A 227 -53.60 -15.67 -13.90
N LEU A 228 -53.22 -14.37 -13.85
CA LEU A 228 -54.11 -13.20 -14.10
C LEU A 228 -53.33 -11.87 -14.28
N LYS A 229 -53.96 -10.86 -14.91
CA LYS A 229 -53.35 -9.58 -15.37
C LYS A 229 -53.93 -8.33 -14.67
N TYR A 230 -53.10 -7.27 -14.62
CA TYR A 230 -53.36 -5.80 -14.63
C TYR A 230 -54.71 -5.34 -15.26
N PRO A 231 -55.28 -4.13 -14.96
CA PRO A 231 -54.54 -2.83 -15.03
C PRO A 231 -55.06 -1.58 -14.26
N ASP A 232 -54.26 -0.50 -14.25
CA ASP A 232 -54.62 0.78 -14.89
C ASP A 232 -53.40 1.70 -15.14
N GLY A 233 -53.50 2.62 -16.12
CA GLY A 233 -52.44 3.54 -16.48
C GLY A 233 -52.90 4.69 -17.39
N ARG A 234 -52.44 5.91 -17.09
CA ARG A 234 -52.58 7.18 -17.85
C ARG A 234 -51.41 8.10 -17.40
N GLY A 235 -50.74 8.95 -18.20
CA GLY A 235 -50.86 9.19 -19.64
C GLY A 235 -50.44 10.60 -20.12
N LEU A 236 -49.18 11.06 -19.90
CA LEU A 236 -48.45 12.14 -20.64
C LEU A 236 -49.09 13.59 -20.71
N PRO A 237 -48.45 14.66 -21.28
CA PRO A 237 -47.03 14.96 -21.65
C PRO A 237 -46.46 16.38 -21.23
N HIS A 238 -45.17 16.67 -21.55
CA HIS A 238 -44.56 18.02 -21.82
C HIS A 238 -44.38 19.05 -20.64
N THR A 239 -43.56 20.14 -20.63
CA THR A 239 -42.38 20.65 -21.43
C THR A 239 -41.62 21.82 -20.72
N LEU A 240 -40.36 22.11 -21.17
CA LEU A 240 -39.65 23.43 -21.25
C LEU A 240 -39.14 24.21 -20.00
N HIS A 241 -37.79 24.35 -19.95
CA HIS A 241 -36.96 25.58 -19.83
C HIS A 241 -36.85 26.51 -18.56
N SER A 242 -35.58 26.68 -18.14
CA SER A 242 -34.82 27.93 -17.86
C SER A 242 -35.08 28.85 -16.63
N SER A 243 -34.05 28.90 -15.75
CA SER A 243 -33.35 30.09 -15.19
C SER A 243 -34.09 31.33 -14.64
N VAL A 244 -33.71 31.82 -13.44
CA VAL A 244 -32.99 33.11 -13.18
C VAL A 244 -32.97 33.47 -11.68
N ALA A 245 -31.88 34.12 -11.30
CA ALA A 245 -31.39 34.54 -9.99
C ALA A 245 -32.30 35.36 -9.03
N SER A 246 -31.89 35.28 -7.74
CA SER A 246 -31.84 36.36 -6.74
C SER A 246 -33.15 36.88 -6.09
N TRP A 247 -33.11 37.09 -4.77
CA TRP A 247 -32.91 38.43 -4.19
C TRP A 247 -32.53 38.33 -2.69
N THR A 248 -31.66 39.24 -2.25
CA THR A 248 -31.14 39.34 -0.87
C THR A 248 -32.12 40.05 0.06
N ARG A 249 -32.09 39.75 1.38
CA ARG A 249 -32.08 40.81 2.41
C ARG A 249 -31.51 40.40 3.76
N THR A 250 -30.69 41.31 4.28
CA THR A 250 -29.95 41.32 5.54
C THR A 250 -30.81 41.81 6.71
N THR A 251 -30.58 41.34 7.95
CA THR A 251 -30.65 42.20 9.16
C THR A 251 -29.64 41.77 10.23
N THR A 252 -28.63 42.62 10.35
CA THR A 252 -27.60 42.91 11.35
C THR A 252 -27.97 42.87 12.84
N ILE A 253 -26.97 42.67 13.73
CA ILE A 253 -26.61 43.38 15.02
C ILE A 253 -25.98 42.37 16.01
N SER A 254 -24.64 42.37 16.21
CA SER A 254 -23.86 43.08 17.27
C SER A 254 -23.91 42.39 18.65
N THR A 255 -22.95 42.42 19.57
CA THR A 255 -21.57 42.98 19.74
C THR A 255 -20.91 42.18 20.92
N CYS A 256 -19.65 42.32 21.40
CA CYS A 256 -18.54 43.25 21.20
C CYS A 256 -17.18 42.63 21.64
N SER A 257 -16.06 43.26 21.26
CA SER A 257 -14.79 43.45 22.03
C SER A 257 -13.92 42.26 22.46
N SER A 258 -12.60 42.39 22.66
CA SER A 258 -11.55 43.34 22.20
C SER A 258 -10.20 42.90 22.80
N TRP A 259 -9.09 43.01 22.06
CA TRP A 259 -7.81 43.53 22.59
C TRP A 259 -6.94 44.02 21.42
N VAL A 260 -6.34 45.19 21.59
CA VAL A 260 -5.50 45.89 20.60
C VAL A 260 -4.23 46.37 21.29
N ARG A 261 -3.08 46.31 20.60
CA ARG A 261 -2.02 47.32 20.80
C ARG A 261 -1.32 47.63 19.47
N ILE A 262 -1.06 48.92 19.24
CA ILE A 262 -0.50 49.51 18.02
C ILE A 262 0.61 50.48 18.43
N GLU A 263 1.68 50.54 17.63
CA GLU A 263 2.48 51.74 17.30
C GLU A 263 3.33 51.35 16.06
N LYS A 264 3.16 51.87 14.83
CA LYS A 264 3.37 53.23 14.27
C LYS A 264 4.82 53.76 14.41
N MET A 265 5.44 54.48 13.46
CA MET A 265 5.29 54.69 11.99
C MET A 265 6.48 55.57 11.48
N LEU A 266 6.56 55.85 10.16
CA LEU A 266 7.38 56.89 9.47
C LEU A 266 8.84 56.51 9.07
N SER A 267 9.45 57.02 7.98
CA SER A 267 8.93 57.57 6.71
C SER A 267 10.04 57.80 5.66
N LEU A 268 9.74 57.51 4.38
CA LEU A 268 10.13 58.22 3.14
C LEU A 268 11.61 58.53 2.76
N SER A 269 11.94 58.04 1.54
CA SER A 269 12.63 58.74 0.42
C SER A 269 14.17 58.91 0.42
N HIS A 270 14.85 58.29 -0.57
CA HIS A 270 15.48 58.98 -1.73
C HIS A 270 16.19 58.00 -2.69
N VAL A 271 16.38 58.43 -3.95
CA VAL A 271 17.02 57.76 -5.11
C VAL A 271 17.90 58.86 -5.75
N PRO A 272 19.18 58.65 -6.16
CA PRO A 272 19.46 57.99 -7.45
C PRO A 272 20.82 57.28 -7.68
N LYS A 273 20.79 56.46 -8.75
CA LYS A 273 21.84 56.07 -9.73
C LYS A 273 23.29 56.60 -9.54
N ALA A 274 24.26 55.69 -9.72
CA ALA A 274 25.38 55.90 -10.66
C ALA A 274 26.00 54.56 -11.12
N SER A 275 26.38 54.49 -12.40
CA SER A 275 27.22 53.45 -13.01
C SER A 275 28.68 53.90 -13.03
N LEU A 276 29.66 52.97 -13.13
CA LEU A 276 30.63 52.95 -14.24
C LEU A 276 31.65 51.79 -14.20
N LEU A 277 32.29 51.61 -15.36
CA LEU A 277 33.13 50.52 -15.81
C LEU A 277 34.60 50.57 -15.31
N SER A 278 35.21 49.38 -15.31
CA SER A 278 36.59 49.09 -15.74
C SER A 278 37.81 49.75 -15.06
N SER A 279 38.80 48.93 -14.70
CA SER A 279 40.11 48.96 -15.37
C SER A 279 40.99 47.78 -14.95
N ALA A 280 41.93 47.38 -15.82
CA ALA A 280 42.92 46.34 -15.56
C ALA A 280 44.33 46.87 -15.87
N ARG A 281 45.34 46.45 -15.08
CA ARG A 281 46.81 46.37 -15.37
C ARG A 281 47.53 45.97 -14.07
N SER A 282 48.20 44.81 -13.98
CA SER A 282 49.63 44.56 -14.27
C SER A 282 50.60 45.38 -13.40
N PHE A 283 51.61 44.84 -12.70
CA PHE A 283 52.64 43.89 -13.14
C PHE A 283 53.27 43.11 -11.96
N GLY A 284 53.88 41.95 -12.24
CA GLY A 284 54.76 41.23 -11.30
C GLY A 284 55.35 39.97 -11.96
N ARG A 285 56.61 40.04 -12.42
CA ARG A 285 57.26 39.04 -13.30
C ARG A 285 58.40 38.32 -12.54
N VAL A 286 58.87 37.20 -13.13
CA VAL A 286 60.18 36.51 -12.96
C VAL A 286 60.10 35.24 -12.06
N SER A 287 60.53 34.03 -12.47
CA SER A 287 60.99 33.49 -13.77
C SER A 287 61.01 31.94 -13.83
N ARG A 288 60.96 31.38 -15.06
CA ARG A 288 61.59 30.13 -15.62
C ARG A 288 62.13 29.07 -14.63
N VAL A 289 61.95 27.76 -14.83
CA VAL A 289 62.60 26.94 -15.89
C VAL A 289 61.74 25.76 -16.39
N SER A 290 61.95 25.38 -17.65
CA SER A 290 61.64 24.08 -18.30
C SER A 290 62.65 23.92 -19.47
N PRO A 291 62.65 22.86 -20.31
CA PRO A 291 62.02 21.53 -20.24
C PRO A 291 63.02 20.38 -20.53
N ALA A 292 62.56 19.12 -20.65
CA ALA A 292 63.17 18.12 -21.53
C ALA A 292 62.14 17.03 -21.90
N ALA A 293 62.28 16.45 -23.11
CA ALA A 293 61.34 15.47 -23.67
C ALA A 293 62.09 14.40 -24.50
N CYS A 294 61.33 13.41 -24.99
CA CYS A 294 61.66 12.49 -26.09
C CYS A 294 62.73 11.40 -25.86
N SER A 295 62.31 10.15 -26.08
CA SER A 295 62.84 9.33 -27.18
C SER A 295 61.90 8.14 -27.45
N ALA A 296 62.03 7.53 -28.63
CA ALA A 296 61.04 6.59 -29.18
C ALA A 296 61.71 5.33 -29.78
N SER A 297 60.87 4.50 -30.39
CA SER A 297 61.16 3.47 -31.41
C SER A 297 61.49 2.03 -30.97
N LEU A 298 60.50 1.15 -31.20
CA LEU A 298 60.55 -0.02 -32.09
C LEU A 298 61.81 -0.90 -32.13
N HIS A 299 61.62 -2.22 -31.95
CA HIS A 299 62.05 -3.24 -32.92
C HIS A 299 61.23 -4.53 -32.78
N SER A 300 61.10 -5.28 -33.88
CA SER A 300 60.29 -6.50 -34.00
C SER A 300 61.17 -7.72 -34.29
N SER A 301 60.77 -8.91 -33.81
CA SER A 301 60.64 -10.14 -34.63
C SER A 301 60.43 -11.43 -33.80
N SER A 302 59.86 -12.42 -34.49
CA SER A 302 59.67 -13.86 -34.19
C SER A 302 60.76 -14.57 -33.36
N ARG A 303 60.56 -15.73 -32.72
CA ARG A 303 59.90 -16.96 -33.26
C ARG A 303 59.71 -18.09 -32.20
N ALA A 304 58.78 -19.01 -32.50
CA ALA A 304 58.73 -20.43 -32.09
C ALA A 304 58.34 -20.88 -30.65
N ARG A 305 57.36 -21.81 -30.60
CA ARG A 305 57.11 -22.80 -29.53
C ARG A 305 58.13 -23.95 -29.59
N PRO A 306 58.21 -24.82 -28.57
CA PRO A 306 57.66 -26.17 -28.74
C PRO A 306 56.73 -26.64 -27.58
N LEU A 307 56.31 -27.91 -27.63
CA LEU A 307 55.18 -28.48 -26.90
C LEU A 307 55.52 -29.20 -25.57
N SER A 308 54.44 -29.45 -24.83
CA SER A 308 54.11 -30.46 -23.79
C SER A 308 55.04 -31.67 -23.57
N PRO A 309 54.91 -32.35 -22.41
CA PRO A 309 53.96 -33.47 -22.38
C PRO A 309 53.05 -33.54 -21.14
N ALA A 310 51.99 -34.33 -21.23
CA ALA A 310 51.07 -34.64 -20.15
C ALA A 310 51.50 -35.88 -19.34
N ALA A 311 50.99 -36.02 -18.12
CA ALA A 311 50.98 -37.27 -17.34
C ALA A 311 49.64 -37.40 -16.60
N SER A 312 49.26 -38.62 -16.21
CA SER A 312 47.87 -39.02 -16.04
C SER A 312 47.53 -39.68 -14.69
N SER A 313 46.22 -39.70 -14.39
CA SER A 313 45.55 -40.66 -13.48
C SER A 313 45.74 -40.45 -11.96
N PRO A 314 44.87 -41.04 -11.08
CA PRO A 314 43.74 -41.92 -11.38
C PRO A 314 42.37 -41.50 -10.80
N LEU A 315 41.33 -42.18 -11.29
CA LEU A 315 40.01 -42.27 -10.66
C LEU A 315 40.08 -42.97 -9.30
N SER A 316 39.30 -42.53 -8.33
CA SER A 316 39.07 -43.21 -7.05
C SER A 316 37.57 -43.37 -6.78
N LEU A 317 37.04 -44.56 -7.04
CA LEU A 317 35.71 -44.98 -6.55
C LEU A 317 35.81 -45.31 -5.06
N SER A 318 34.85 -44.85 -4.25
CA SER A 318 34.64 -45.31 -2.87
C SER A 318 33.17 -45.08 -2.47
N PRO A 319 32.62 -45.85 -1.51
CA PRO A 319 31.27 -46.41 -1.72
C PRO A 319 30.13 -45.72 -0.95
N LEU A 320 28.92 -45.96 -1.46
CA LEU A 320 27.65 -45.81 -0.73
C LEU A 320 27.56 -46.87 0.40
N SER A 321 27.76 -46.47 1.66
CA SER A 321 27.10 -47.11 2.82
C SER A 321 27.37 -46.38 4.14
N SER A 322 26.35 -45.70 4.69
CA SER A 322 25.77 -46.02 6.01
C SER A 322 24.78 -44.93 6.45
N LEU A 323 23.56 -45.34 6.72
CA LEU A 323 22.62 -44.54 7.51
C LEU A 323 23.16 -44.48 8.95
N GLN A 324 23.45 -43.29 9.46
CA GLN A 324 23.62 -43.05 10.88
C GLN A 324 22.51 -42.12 11.38
N ASN A 325 21.91 -42.50 12.51
CA ASN A 325 20.80 -41.79 13.14
C ASN A 325 21.14 -40.31 13.42
N PRO A 326 20.13 -39.41 13.47
CA PRO A 326 20.32 -38.07 13.97
C PRO A 326 20.62 -38.12 15.48
N ALA A 327 21.89 -38.18 15.84
CA ALA A 327 22.33 -38.00 17.21
C ALA A 327 21.90 -36.59 17.67
N ARG A 328 21.19 -36.53 18.81
CA ARG A 328 20.84 -35.28 19.50
C ARG A 328 22.05 -34.36 19.56
N ILE A 329 21.93 -33.15 19.02
CA ILE A 329 22.90 -32.08 19.26
C ILE A 329 22.67 -31.53 20.67
N THR A 330 23.08 -32.30 21.67
CA THR A 330 23.38 -31.79 23.03
C THR A 330 24.87 -31.52 23.11
N GLY A 331 25.35 -30.69 22.18
CA GLY A 331 26.69 -30.14 22.21
C GLY A 331 26.61 -28.73 22.75
N THR A 332 26.94 -28.55 24.04
CA THR A 332 27.25 -27.24 24.61
C THR A 332 28.51 -26.70 23.94
N ARG A 333 28.35 -26.06 22.78
CA ARG A 333 29.37 -25.15 22.24
C ARG A 333 29.63 -24.11 23.32
N GLY A 334 30.82 -24.14 23.92
CA GLY A 334 31.25 -23.06 24.80
C GLY A 334 31.12 -21.76 24.03
N MET A 335 30.40 -20.79 24.59
CA MET A 335 30.31 -19.45 24.02
C MET A 335 31.69 -18.80 24.18
N ALA A 336 32.52 -18.95 23.14
CA ALA A 336 33.69 -18.11 22.98
C ALA A 336 33.23 -16.64 22.95
N ALA A 337 33.97 -15.75 23.60
CA ALA A 337 33.65 -14.34 23.59
C ALA A 337 33.61 -13.82 22.14
N GLU A 338 32.58 -13.05 21.81
CA GLU A 338 32.47 -12.42 20.49
C GLU A 338 33.56 -11.34 20.34
N SER A 339 34.13 -11.21 19.14
CA SER A 339 35.13 -10.19 18.88
C SER A 339 34.48 -8.80 18.79
N ALA A 340 35.05 -7.83 19.48
CA ALA A 340 34.68 -6.42 19.35
C ALA A 340 35.42 -5.70 18.20
N GLU A 341 36.25 -6.42 17.44
CA GLU A 341 36.91 -5.89 16.24
C GLU A 341 35.89 -5.60 15.14
N ARG A 342 35.84 -4.34 14.69
CA ARG A 342 34.89 -3.91 13.66
C ARG A 342 35.39 -4.37 12.28
N PRO A 343 34.63 -5.18 11.52
CA PRO A 343 35.08 -5.69 10.23
C PRO A 343 35.07 -4.59 9.16
N GLU A 344 35.79 -4.85 8.06
CA GLU A 344 35.67 -4.09 6.82
C GLU A 344 34.25 -4.19 6.24
N PRO A 345 33.77 -3.18 5.49
CA PRO A 345 32.44 -3.20 4.90
C PRO A 345 32.24 -4.30 3.85
N ASP A 346 31.04 -4.89 3.85
CA ASP A 346 30.63 -5.90 2.88
C ASP A 346 30.80 -5.37 1.46
N LYS A 347 31.46 -6.17 0.60
CA LYS A 347 31.84 -5.78 -0.76
C LYS A 347 30.69 -5.20 -1.59
N VAL A 348 29.45 -5.68 -1.41
CA VAL A 348 28.27 -5.15 -2.13
C VAL A 348 28.00 -3.67 -1.77
N LEU A 349 28.19 -3.27 -0.51
CA LEU A 349 28.05 -1.88 -0.09
C LEU A 349 29.12 -0.99 -0.73
N VAL A 350 30.36 -1.53 -0.76
CA VAL A 350 31.55 -0.87 -1.34
C VAL A 350 31.38 -0.68 -2.84
N ASP A 351 30.97 -1.72 -3.57
CA ASP A 351 30.77 -1.69 -5.02
C ASP A 351 29.63 -0.72 -5.43
N ILE A 352 28.56 -0.64 -4.63
CA ILE A 352 27.49 0.35 -4.82
C ILE A 352 28.03 1.77 -4.60
N ALA A 353 28.78 2.01 -3.52
CA ALA A 353 29.35 3.33 -3.24
C ALA A 353 30.38 3.77 -4.30
N ASP A 354 31.22 2.85 -4.77
CA ASP A 354 32.17 3.12 -5.85
C ASP A 354 31.47 3.43 -7.17
N TYR A 355 30.41 2.71 -7.53
CA TYR A 355 29.61 3.04 -8.71
C TYR A 355 28.92 4.41 -8.58
N ILE A 356 28.37 4.73 -7.40
CA ILE A 356 27.72 6.03 -7.15
C ILE A 356 28.68 7.22 -7.32
N HIS A 357 29.91 7.11 -6.79
CA HIS A 357 30.88 8.21 -6.76
C HIS A 357 31.82 8.28 -7.96
N ASN A 358 32.11 7.15 -8.61
CA ASN A 358 33.13 7.09 -9.67
C ASN A 358 32.55 6.90 -11.09
N HIS A 359 31.26 6.58 -11.26
CA HIS A 359 30.67 6.36 -12.59
C HIS A 359 30.43 7.68 -13.34
N THR A 360 31.18 7.88 -14.42
CA THR A 360 31.07 9.04 -15.31
C THR A 360 30.69 8.70 -16.75
N ASP A 361 30.73 7.40 -17.14
CA ASP A 361 30.51 6.96 -18.52
C ASP A 361 29.04 6.63 -18.78
N TYR A 362 28.21 7.66 -18.90
CA TYR A 362 26.79 7.53 -19.22
C TYR A 362 26.59 7.43 -20.73
N SER A 363 26.10 6.27 -21.22
CA SER A 363 25.90 6.09 -22.66
C SER A 363 24.80 7.02 -23.21
N PRO A 364 24.93 7.50 -24.47
CA PRO A 364 23.89 8.35 -25.07
C PRO A 364 22.50 7.68 -25.11
N LEU A 365 22.47 6.36 -25.29
CA LEU A 365 21.24 5.56 -25.26
C LEU A 365 20.60 5.54 -23.86
N ALA A 366 21.41 5.43 -22.80
CA ALA A 366 20.93 5.47 -21.42
C ALA A 366 20.39 6.85 -21.07
N ILE A 367 21.07 7.93 -21.44
CA ILE A 367 20.63 9.33 -21.23
C ILE A 367 19.28 9.59 -21.92
N GLU A 368 19.15 9.23 -23.19
CA GLU A 368 17.90 9.43 -23.94
C GLU A 368 16.76 8.52 -23.43
N THR A 369 17.06 7.27 -23.07
CA THR A 369 16.05 6.37 -22.48
C THR A 369 15.61 6.84 -21.09
N ALA A 370 16.51 7.42 -20.30
CA ALA A 370 16.20 8.04 -19.02
C ALA A 370 15.35 9.31 -19.17
N ARG A 371 15.57 10.12 -20.22
CA ARG A 371 14.70 11.25 -20.57
C ARG A 371 13.27 10.79 -20.83
N LEU A 372 13.10 9.73 -21.64
CA LEU A 372 11.81 9.12 -21.92
C LEU A 372 11.17 8.51 -20.66
N CYS A 373 11.96 7.84 -19.83
CA CYS A 373 11.51 7.28 -18.55
C CYS A 373 11.02 8.38 -17.60
N LEU A 374 11.73 9.51 -17.49
CA LEU A 374 11.38 10.64 -16.63
C LEU A 374 10.01 11.21 -16.99
N ILE A 375 9.76 11.49 -18.28
CA ILE A 375 8.47 12.04 -18.71
C ILE A 375 7.34 11.02 -18.61
N ASP A 376 7.58 9.74 -18.96
CA ASP A 376 6.59 8.67 -18.81
C ASP A 376 6.16 8.50 -17.35
N THR A 377 7.14 8.50 -16.44
CA THR A 377 6.93 8.32 -15.00
C THR A 377 6.17 9.50 -14.38
N ILE A 378 6.52 10.75 -14.73
CA ILE A 378 5.74 11.93 -14.31
C ILE A 378 4.33 11.90 -14.88
N GLY A 379 4.16 11.51 -16.15
CA GLY A 379 2.84 11.30 -16.77
C GLY A 379 2.00 10.27 -16.01
N CYS A 380 2.58 9.13 -15.62
CA CYS A 380 1.90 8.12 -14.81
C CYS A 380 1.51 8.65 -13.42
N GLY A 381 2.35 9.49 -12.81
CA GLY A 381 2.04 10.16 -11.55
C GLY A 381 0.83 11.08 -11.63
N LEU A 382 0.77 11.91 -12.68
CA LEU A 382 -0.38 12.78 -12.94
C LEU A 382 -1.66 11.99 -13.18
N GLU A 383 -1.61 10.99 -14.06
CA GLU A 383 -2.73 10.10 -14.34
C GLU A 383 -3.26 9.41 -13.07
N GLY A 384 -2.36 8.99 -12.17
CA GLY A 384 -2.70 8.44 -10.85
C GLY A 384 -3.51 9.39 -9.96
N LEU A 385 -3.35 10.71 -10.11
CA LEU A 385 -4.11 11.71 -9.35
C LEU A 385 -5.58 11.81 -9.77
N ARG A 386 -6.00 11.24 -10.91
CA ARG A 386 -7.43 11.11 -11.24
C ARG A 386 -8.15 10.25 -10.20
N PHE A 387 -7.46 9.26 -9.64
CA PHE A 387 -8.01 8.25 -8.73
C PHE A 387 -7.99 8.72 -7.26
N GLU A 388 -9.16 8.71 -6.61
CA GLU A 388 -9.29 9.19 -5.23
C GLU A 388 -8.46 8.36 -4.23
N HIS A 389 -8.41 7.04 -4.42
CA HIS A 389 -7.62 6.15 -3.58
C HIS A 389 -6.12 6.46 -3.59
N CYS A 390 -5.59 7.04 -4.69
CA CYS A 390 -4.24 7.59 -4.73
C CYS A 390 -4.19 8.90 -3.95
N ARG A 391 -5.01 9.89 -4.37
CA ARG A 391 -5.01 11.25 -3.80
C ARG A 391 -5.12 11.29 -2.27
N ARG A 392 -5.98 10.45 -1.69
CA ARG A 392 -6.23 10.44 -0.23
C ARG A 392 -5.03 10.01 0.62
N LEU A 393 -3.99 9.43 0.02
CA LEU A 393 -2.76 9.04 0.72
C LEU A 393 -1.65 10.11 0.63
N LEU A 394 -1.85 11.14 -0.20
CA LEU A 394 -0.89 12.22 -0.46
C LEU A 394 -1.02 13.35 0.57
N GLY A 395 -0.32 14.46 0.35
CA GLY A 395 -0.34 15.64 1.22
C GLY A 395 0.57 15.52 2.46
N PRO A 396 0.57 16.54 3.33
CA PRO A 396 1.29 16.50 4.59
C PRO A 396 0.65 15.50 5.58
N ILE A 397 1.40 15.09 6.61
CA ILE A 397 0.86 14.22 7.68
C ILE A 397 -0.13 14.98 8.58
N VAL A 398 0.12 16.28 8.79
CA VAL A 398 -0.78 17.20 9.51
C VAL A 398 -1.20 18.29 8.54
N GLU A 399 -2.50 18.48 8.34
CA GLU A 399 -3.00 19.54 7.47
C GLU A 399 -2.54 20.93 7.94
N GLY A 400 -2.31 21.84 6.98
CA GLY A 400 -1.77 23.17 7.27
C GLY A 400 -0.27 23.23 7.56
N THR A 401 0.46 22.11 7.54
CA THR A 401 1.93 22.11 7.66
C THR A 401 2.57 22.98 6.56
N VAL A 402 3.40 23.95 6.95
CA VAL A 402 4.18 24.80 6.05
C VAL A 402 5.65 24.39 6.09
N VAL A 403 6.23 24.06 4.93
CA VAL A 403 7.65 23.70 4.82
C VAL A 403 8.39 24.71 3.94
N PRO A 404 9.19 25.63 4.54
CA PRO A 404 9.98 26.60 3.78
C PRO A 404 10.93 25.91 2.80
N ASN A 405 10.84 26.29 1.52
CA ASN A 405 11.61 25.67 0.42
C ASN A 405 11.45 24.14 0.35
N GLY A 406 10.30 23.62 0.78
CA GLY A 406 9.97 22.19 0.70
C GLY A 406 9.86 21.70 -0.74
N THR A 407 9.98 20.39 -0.90
CA THR A 407 9.70 19.65 -2.13
C THR A 407 8.28 19.93 -2.60
N LYS A 408 8.11 20.37 -3.85
CA LYS A 408 6.79 20.43 -4.47
C LYS A 408 6.40 19.09 -5.08
N VAL A 409 5.13 18.74 -4.98
CA VAL A 409 4.58 17.48 -5.49
C VAL A 409 3.84 17.73 -6.81
N PRO A 410 4.29 17.15 -7.95
CA PRO A 410 3.65 17.32 -9.26
C PRO A 410 2.13 17.06 -9.26
N GLY A 411 1.39 17.85 -10.03
CA GLY A 411 -0.07 17.82 -10.15
C GLY A 411 -0.84 18.37 -8.95
N THR A 412 -0.15 18.84 -7.90
CA THR A 412 -0.76 19.31 -6.65
C THR A 412 -0.19 20.67 -6.22
N ASN A 413 -0.79 21.25 -5.17
CA ASN A 413 -0.30 22.47 -4.51
C ASN A 413 0.51 22.14 -3.24
N TYR A 414 0.84 20.86 -2.99
CA TYR A 414 1.56 20.46 -1.79
C TYR A 414 3.03 20.85 -1.85
N GLN A 415 3.51 21.46 -0.77
CA GLN A 415 4.92 21.72 -0.52
C GLN A 415 5.32 21.08 0.82
N LEU A 416 6.17 20.07 0.75
CA LEU A 416 6.41 19.10 1.83
C LEU A 416 7.91 19.03 2.17
N ASP A 417 8.26 18.40 3.29
CA ASP A 417 9.65 17.99 3.52
C ASP A 417 10.06 16.90 2.51
N PRO A 418 11.36 16.72 2.21
CA PRO A 418 11.79 15.75 1.19
C PRO A 418 11.49 14.29 1.54
N VAL A 419 11.29 13.92 2.81
CA VAL A 419 10.90 12.55 3.20
C VAL A 419 9.44 12.31 2.79
N ARG A 420 8.52 13.19 3.18
CA ARG A 420 7.11 13.09 2.80
C ARG A 420 6.87 13.39 1.31
N GLY A 421 7.66 14.27 0.71
CA GLY A 421 7.72 14.51 -0.73
C GLY A 421 8.07 13.23 -1.51
N ALA A 422 9.07 12.47 -1.05
CA ALA A 422 9.44 11.20 -1.67
C ALA A 422 8.33 10.14 -1.60
N PHE A 423 7.62 10.06 -0.47
CA PHE A 423 6.42 9.23 -0.37
C PHE A 423 5.38 9.61 -1.42
N ASN A 424 5.08 10.92 -1.53
CA ASN A 424 4.02 11.43 -2.39
C ASN A 424 4.30 11.15 -3.87
N ILE A 425 5.50 11.50 -4.32
CA ILE A 425 5.94 11.31 -5.70
C ILE A 425 6.04 9.80 -6.01
N GLY A 426 6.71 9.02 -5.17
CA GLY A 426 6.85 7.57 -5.37
C GLY A 426 5.52 6.80 -5.35
N THR A 427 4.54 7.27 -4.57
CA THR A 427 3.19 6.68 -4.54
C THR A 427 2.42 6.95 -5.83
N MET A 428 2.40 8.20 -6.31
CA MET A 428 1.60 8.53 -7.49
C MET A 428 2.14 7.86 -8.77
N ILE A 429 3.46 7.89 -8.97
CA ILE A 429 4.09 7.38 -10.21
C ILE A 429 3.89 5.88 -10.39
N ARG A 430 3.80 5.13 -9.27
CA ARG A 430 3.60 3.69 -9.25
C ARG A 430 2.12 3.28 -9.18
N TRP A 431 1.21 4.22 -8.92
CA TRP A 431 -0.15 3.90 -8.45
C TRP A 431 -0.91 2.94 -9.36
N LEU A 432 -0.94 3.28 -10.65
CA LEU A 432 -1.70 2.59 -11.70
C LEU A 432 -0.94 1.44 -12.36
N ASP A 433 0.24 1.08 -11.85
CA ASP A 433 1.08 0.05 -12.47
C ASP A 433 1.41 0.37 -13.95
N PHE A 434 1.44 1.65 -14.34
CA PHE A 434 1.58 2.07 -15.73
C PHE A 434 2.95 2.68 -16.05
N ASN A 435 3.86 2.74 -15.06
CA ASN A 435 5.24 3.18 -15.22
C ASN A 435 6.13 2.09 -15.85
N ASP A 436 7.44 2.26 -15.74
CA ASP A 436 8.42 1.36 -16.33
C ASP A 436 8.40 -0.05 -15.71
N CYS A 437 9.21 -0.95 -16.25
CA CYS A 437 9.45 -2.25 -15.64
C CYS A 437 10.83 -2.81 -16.01
N PHE A 438 11.40 -3.57 -15.09
CA PHE A 438 12.53 -4.45 -15.34
C PHE A 438 12.24 -5.84 -14.77
N LEU A 439 12.29 -6.84 -15.65
CA LEU A 439 11.93 -8.22 -15.37
C LEU A 439 13.18 -9.11 -15.39
N ALA A 440 13.50 -9.76 -14.27
CA ALA A 440 14.62 -10.70 -14.14
C ALA A 440 14.32 -11.78 -13.07
N ALA A 441 15.32 -12.27 -12.32
CA ALA A 441 15.10 -13.19 -11.20
C ALA A 441 14.27 -12.54 -10.07
N GLU A 442 14.39 -11.22 -9.92
CA GLU A 442 13.39 -10.37 -9.29
C GLU A 442 12.74 -9.44 -10.34
N TRP A 443 11.50 -9.05 -10.09
CA TRP A 443 10.77 -8.06 -10.91
C TRP A 443 10.70 -6.74 -10.17
N GLY A 444 10.76 -5.61 -10.87
CA GLY A 444 10.55 -4.30 -10.26
C GLY A 444 10.28 -3.20 -11.28
N HIS A 445 10.11 -1.99 -10.76
CA HIS A 445 9.86 -0.77 -11.52
C HIS A 445 10.93 0.24 -11.11
N PRO A 446 12.10 0.27 -11.77
CA PRO A 446 13.19 1.11 -11.31
C PRO A 446 12.91 2.62 -11.40
N SER A 447 11.88 3.04 -12.15
CA SER A 447 11.42 4.42 -12.11
C SER A 447 10.80 4.85 -10.78
N ASP A 448 10.40 3.91 -9.90
CA ASP A 448 9.90 4.19 -8.55
C ASP A 448 10.88 5.07 -7.74
N ASN A 449 12.20 4.86 -7.95
CA ASN A 449 13.26 5.63 -7.29
C ASN A 449 13.21 7.13 -7.61
N LEU A 450 12.54 7.54 -8.69
CA LEU A 450 12.31 8.95 -9.00
C LEU A 450 11.63 9.68 -7.84
N GLY A 451 10.81 8.99 -7.04
CA GLY A 451 10.22 9.55 -5.82
C GLY A 451 11.26 10.17 -4.88
N ALA A 452 12.28 9.40 -4.52
CA ALA A 452 13.36 9.86 -3.64
C ALA A 452 14.28 10.88 -4.33
N ILE A 453 14.65 10.61 -5.59
CA ILE A 453 15.60 11.42 -6.38
C ILE A 453 15.04 12.83 -6.62
N LEU A 454 13.82 12.93 -7.15
CA LEU A 454 13.18 14.22 -7.44
C LEU A 454 12.87 15.00 -6.17
N ALA A 455 12.41 14.33 -5.10
CA ALA A 455 12.07 15.01 -3.85
C ALA A 455 13.26 15.74 -3.24
N VAL A 456 14.40 15.05 -3.13
CA VAL A 456 15.64 15.61 -2.58
C VAL A 456 16.23 16.65 -3.52
N ALA A 457 16.29 16.39 -4.82
CA ALA A 457 16.85 17.33 -5.79
C ALA A 457 16.03 18.63 -5.90
N ASP A 458 14.70 18.55 -5.84
CA ASP A 458 13.81 19.73 -5.78
C ASP A 458 14.08 20.54 -4.52
N HIS A 459 14.10 19.91 -3.34
CA HIS A 459 14.36 20.59 -2.08
C HIS A 459 15.74 21.27 -2.05
N LEU A 460 16.80 20.58 -2.48
CA LEU A 460 18.17 21.14 -2.48
C LEU A 460 18.31 22.33 -3.43
N THR A 461 17.71 22.25 -4.62
CA THR A 461 17.73 23.34 -5.60
C THR A 461 16.90 24.53 -5.13
N ARG A 462 15.67 24.27 -4.65
CA ARG A 462 14.73 25.28 -4.16
C ARG A 462 15.19 25.97 -2.87
N SER A 463 16.00 25.29 -2.05
CA SER A 463 16.63 25.87 -0.85
C SER A 463 17.99 26.54 -1.13
N GLY A 464 18.47 26.54 -2.38
CA GLY A 464 19.75 27.11 -2.76
C GLY A 464 20.99 26.36 -2.23
N LYS A 465 20.81 25.12 -1.73
CA LYS A 465 21.90 24.28 -1.20
C LYS A 465 22.70 23.58 -2.29
N ALA A 466 22.11 23.37 -3.45
CA ALA A 466 22.77 22.82 -4.64
C ALA A 466 22.19 23.47 -5.91
N HIS A 467 22.92 23.37 -7.02
CA HIS A 467 22.46 23.80 -8.34
C HIS A 467 22.29 22.57 -9.24
N LEU A 468 21.26 21.77 -8.95
CA LEU A 468 20.97 20.54 -9.70
C LEU A 468 20.12 20.84 -10.93
N THR A 469 20.40 20.11 -12.00
CA THR A 469 19.72 20.17 -13.29
C THR A 469 18.96 18.88 -13.57
N VAL A 470 18.14 18.87 -14.60
CA VAL A 470 17.47 17.64 -15.08
C VAL A 470 18.48 16.59 -15.56
N LEU A 471 19.68 16.97 -16.00
CA LEU A 471 20.75 16.00 -16.27
C LEU A 471 21.16 15.23 -15.01
N ASP A 472 21.23 15.89 -13.85
CA ASP A 472 21.55 15.24 -12.56
C ASP A 472 20.45 14.28 -12.13
N LEU A 473 19.17 14.61 -12.40
CA LEU A 473 18.04 13.67 -12.21
C LEU A 473 18.20 12.45 -13.10
N VAL A 474 18.46 12.65 -14.40
CA VAL A 474 18.62 11.59 -15.40
C VAL A 474 19.79 10.65 -15.05
N GLN A 475 20.93 11.20 -14.65
CA GLN A 475 22.07 10.41 -14.17
C GLN A 475 21.74 9.65 -12.88
N GLY A 476 21.06 10.29 -11.93
CA GLY A 476 20.56 9.64 -10.71
C GLY A 476 19.59 8.49 -11.00
N MET A 477 18.69 8.67 -11.98
CA MET A 477 17.79 7.61 -12.44
C MET A 477 18.58 6.43 -13.02
N ILE A 478 19.55 6.67 -13.92
CA ILE A 478 20.42 5.62 -14.46
C ILE A 478 21.11 4.85 -13.34
N GLN A 479 21.71 5.56 -12.38
CA GLN A 479 22.38 4.94 -11.24
C GLN A 479 21.44 4.07 -10.40
N ALA A 480 20.24 4.56 -10.10
CA ALA A 480 19.23 3.80 -9.36
C ALA A 480 18.73 2.56 -10.14
N HIS A 481 18.51 2.71 -11.45
CA HIS A 481 18.13 1.60 -12.33
C HIS A 481 19.21 0.52 -12.31
N GLU A 482 20.47 0.90 -12.46
CA GLU A 482 21.58 -0.05 -12.52
C GLU A 482 21.76 -0.81 -11.19
N ILE A 483 21.68 -0.13 -10.05
CA ILE A 483 21.78 -0.77 -8.73
C ILE A 483 20.64 -1.78 -8.51
N GLN A 484 19.40 -1.33 -8.67
CA GLN A 484 18.22 -2.19 -8.47
C GLN A 484 18.21 -3.35 -9.46
N GLY A 485 18.41 -3.07 -10.75
CA GLY A 485 18.31 -4.06 -11.81
C GLY A 485 19.45 -5.08 -11.80
N CYS A 486 20.71 -4.68 -11.57
CA CYS A 486 21.82 -5.62 -11.54
C CYS A 486 21.77 -6.56 -10.32
N ILE A 487 21.21 -6.12 -9.19
CA ILE A 487 20.90 -7.03 -8.07
C ILE A 487 19.74 -7.95 -8.46
N ALA A 488 18.67 -7.41 -9.06
CA ALA A 488 17.51 -8.20 -9.51
C ALA A 488 17.82 -9.25 -10.59
N LEU A 489 18.95 -9.14 -11.32
CA LEU A 489 19.33 -10.08 -12.38
C LEU A 489 19.38 -11.54 -11.90
N LEU A 490 20.01 -11.79 -10.75
CA LEU A 490 20.23 -13.15 -10.21
C LEU A 490 19.70 -13.36 -8.79
N ASN A 491 19.25 -12.31 -8.09
CA ASN A 491 18.82 -12.38 -6.69
C ASN A 491 17.31 -12.18 -6.58
N SER A 492 16.61 -13.21 -6.09
CA SER A 492 15.14 -13.27 -6.06
C SER A 492 14.62 -13.14 -4.62
N PHE A 493 14.10 -11.97 -4.26
CA PHE A 493 13.54 -11.66 -2.95
C PHE A 493 12.14 -12.27 -2.79
N ASN A 494 11.38 -12.36 -3.89
CA ASN A 494 10.10 -13.05 -3.92
C ASN A 494 10.21 -14.55 -3.53
N ARG A 495 11.32 -15.23 -3.88
CA ARG A 495 11.59 -16.63 -3.47
C ARG A 495 12.00 -16.81 -2.00
N VAL A 496 12.19 -15.71 -1.26
CA VAL A 496 12.35 -15.68 0.20
C VAL A 496 11.22 -14.95 0.93
N GLY A 497 10.15 -14.55 0.21
CA GLY A 497 8.94 -13.93 0.77
C GLY A 497 8.97 -12.41 0.95
N LEU A 498 10.09 -11.77 0.57
CA LEU A 498 10.30 -10.32 0.70
C LEU A 498 9.91 -9.57 -0.57
N ASP A 499 9.54 -8.29 -0.42
CA ASP A 499 9.15 -7.43 -1.53
C ASP A 499 10.34 -6.75 -2.22
N HIS A 500 10.24 -6.60 -3.55
CA HIS A 500 11.27 -5.97 -4.38
C HIS A 500 11.60 -4.53 -3.99
N VAL A 501 10.73 -3.88 -3.20
CA VAL A 501 10.93 -2.51 -2.74
C VAL A 501 12.11 -2.37 -1.76
N VAL A 502 12.69 -3.47 -1.27
CA VAL A 502 14.03 -3.46 -0.67
C VAL A 502 15.07 -2.89 -1.64
N LEU A 503 15.00 -3.24 -2.93
CA LEU A 503 15.91 -2.74 -3.95
C LEU A 503 15.66 -1.27 -4.29
N VAL A 504 14.40 -0.83 -4.28
CA VAL A 504 14.03 0.60 -4.38
C VAL A 504 14.63 1.37 -3.20
N LYS A 505 14.48 0.86 -1.97
CA LYS A 505 15.05 1.47 -0.76
C LYS A 505 16.57 1.60 -0.86
N VAL A 506 17.27 0.53 -1.25
CA VAL A 506 18.73 0.48 -1.38
C VAL A 506 19.24 1.41 -2.49
N ALA A 507 18.66 1.33 -3.69
CA ALA A 507 19.08 2.15 -4.83
C ALA A 507 18.79 3.65 -4.61
N SER A 508 17.61 3.98 -4.10
CA SER A 508 17.26 5.35 -3.71
C SER A 508 18.18 5.90 -2.62
N ALA A 509 18.50 5.11 -1.58
CA ALA A 509 19.36 5.57 -0.49
C ALA A 509 20.79 5.85 -0.98
N ALA A 510 21.32 4.99 -1.85
CA ALA A 510 22.61 5.17 -2.50
C ALA A 510 22.66 6.47 -3.32
N VAL A 511 21.70 6.71 -4.22
CA VAL A 511 21.69 7.93 -5.06
C VAL A 511 21.41 9.19 -4.23
N VAL A 512 20.49 9.15 -3.27
CA VAL A 512 20.19 10.28 -2.39
C VAL A 512 21.41 10.67 -1.54
N SER A 513 22.24 9.70 -1.10
CA SER A 513 23.47 10.03 -0.37
C SER A 513 24.41 10.93 -1.19
N ARG A 514 24.55 10.69 -2.51
CA ARG A 514 25.31 11.55 -3.42
C ARG A 514 24.67 12.92 -3.60
N LEU A 515 23.34 12.97 -3.80
CA LEU A 515 22.62 14.24 -3.94
C LEU A 515 22.76 15.13 -2.68
N LEU A 516 22.79 14.53 -1.50
CA LEU A 516 23.03 15.20 -0.22
C LEU A 516 24.50 15.59 0.03
N GLY A 517 25.41 15.32 -0.92
CA GLY A 517 26.84 15.63 -0.82
C GLY A 517 27.60 14.76 0.19
N LEU A 518 27.09 13.57 0.51
CA LEU A 518 27.74 12.66 1.45
C LEU A 518 28.98 12.01 0.83
N SER A 519 29.98 11.74 1.67
CA SER A 519 31.20 11.05 1.25
C SER A 519 30.96 9.59 0.86
N ARG A 520 31.90 8.98 0.13
CA ARG A 520 31.90 7.54 -0.20
C ARG A 520 31.66 6.65 1.03
N GLN A 521 32.30 6.95 2.17
CA GLN A 521 32.09 6.17 3.39
C GLN A 521 30.66 6.34 3.93
N GLN A 522 30.14 7.56 3.94
CA GLN A 522 28.74 7.78 4.33
C GLN A 522 27.74 7.14 3.36
N THR A 523 28.07 6.98 2.06
CA THR A 523 27.26 6.17 1.13
C THR A 523 27.26 4.70 1.54
N ILE A 524 28.41 4.12 1.91
CA ILE A 524 28.49 2.75 2.47
C ILE A 524 27.61 2.65 3.72
N ASP A 525 27.70 3.62 4.63
CA ASP A 525 26.93 3.66 5.86
C ASP A 525 25.40 3.75 5.58
N VAL A 526 24.97 4.63 4.67
CA VAL A 526 23.57 4.76 4.22
C VAL A 526 23.04 3.46 3.60
N VAL A 527 23.83 2.82 2.73
CA VAL A 527 23.43 1.56 2.09
C VAL A 527 23.36 0.44 3.13
N SER A 528 24.25 0.42 4.13
CA SER A 528 24.16 -0.55 5.24
C SER A 528 22.89 -0.37 6.08
N GLN A 529 22.52 0.89 6.37
CA GLN A 529 21.28 1.22 7.06
C GLN A 529 20.04 0.83 6.26
N ALA A 530 20.08 0.86 4.91
CA ALA A 530 18.98 0.38 4.07
C ALA A 530 18.83 -1.15 4.09
N TRP A 531 19.92 -1.91 4.28
CA TRP A 531 19.89 -3.37 4.38
C TRP A 531 19.48 -3.90 5.75
N VAL A 532 19.93 -3.29 6.86
CA VAL A 532 19.52 -3.68 8.22
C VAL A 532 18.05 -3.37 8.51
N ASP A 533 17.46 -2.44 7.75
CA ASP A 533 16.10 -1.98 7.94
C ASP A 533 15.04 -3.09 7.77
N GLY A 534 13.88 -2.90 8.38
CA GLY A 534 12.74 -3.81 8.20
C GLY A 534 12.33 -3.89 6.73
N GLN A 535 12.41 -5.08 6.14
CA GLN A 535 11.99 -5.32 4.76
C GLN A 535 10.56 -5.86 4.73
N SER A 536 9.71 -5.32 3.84
CA SER A 536 8.31 -5.69 3.78
C SER A 536 8.09 -7.08 3.16
N LEU A 537 7.09 -7.79 3.67
CA LEU A 537 6.55 -9.00 3.04
C LEU A 537 5.79 -8.66 1.74
N ARG A 538 5.62 -9.62 0.84
CA ARG A 538 4.82 -9.47 -0.40
C ARG A 538 3.33 -9.75 -0.27
N THR A 539 2.79 -10.00 0.92
CA THR A 539 1.41 -10.49 1.12
C THR A 539 0.34 -9.70 0.34
N TYR A 540 0.49 -8.37 0.27
CA TYR A 540 -0.41 -7.45 -0.46
C TYR A 540 -0.36 -7.54 -2.00
N ARG A 541 0.50 -8.39 -2.57
CA ARG A 541 0.61 -8.64 -4.02
C ARG A 541 0.09 -10.03 -4.43
N HIS A 542 -0.38 -10.84 -3.48
CA HIS A 542 -0.79 -12.22 -3.72
C HIS A 542 -2.19 -12.50 -3.15
N ALA A 543 -3.01 -13.24 -3.89
CA ALA A 543 -4.32 -13.68 -3.45
C ALA A 543 -4.22 -14.56 -2.18
N PRO A 544 -5.21 -14.51 -1.27
CA PRO A 544 -6.42 -13.70 -1.30
C PRO A 544 -6.23 -12.25 -0.79
N ASN A 545 -5.00 -11.82 -0.52
CA ASN A 545 -4.68 -10.56 0.15
C ASN A 545 -4.23 -9.42 -0.81
N THR A 546 -4.46 -9.57 -2.12
CA THR A 546 -4.12 -8.54 -3.12
C THR A 546 -4.76 -7.21 -2.76
N GLY A 547 -3.98 -6.13 -2.67
CA GLY A 547 -4.52 -4.84 -2.22
C GLY A 547 -3.64 -3.64 -2.56
N SER A 548 -4.18 -2.44 -2.28
CA SER A 548 -3.61 -1.15 -2.71
C SER A 548 -2.20 -0.86 -2.18
N ARG A 549 -1.71 -1.58 -1.17
CA ARG A 549 -0.29 -1.49 -0.76
C ARG A 549 0.68 -1.87 -1.89
N LYS A 550 0.26 -2.67 -2.89
CA LYS A 550 1.06 -2.91 -4.11
C LYS A 550 1.44 -1.62 -4.85
N SER A 551 0.58 -0.61 -4.74
CA SER A 551 0.65 0.67 -5.46
C SER A 551 1.40 1.77 -4.70
N TRP A 552 1.60 1.65 -3.38
CA TRP A 552 2.30 2.66 -2.56
C TRP A 552 3.54 2.13 -1.79
N ALA A 553 3.78 0.81 -1.74
CA ALA A 553 4.95 0.24 -1.07
C ALA A 553 6.29 0.77 -1.60
N ALA A 554 6.37 1.16 -2.88
CA ALA A 554 7.57 1.77 -3.44
C ALA A 554 7.75 3.24 -3.02
N GLY A 555 6.66 4.00 -2.87
CA GLY A 555 6.69 5.33 -2.26
C GLY A 555 7.13 5.30 -0.80
N ASP A 556 6.69 4.29 -0.04
CA ASP A 556 7.14 4.00 1.33
C ASP A 556 8.65 3.68 1.38
N ALA A 557 9.17 2.88 0.43
CA ALA A 557 10.61 2.63 0.30
C ALA A 557 11.42 3.88 -0.07
N CYS A 558 10.92 4.73 -0.98
CA CYS A 558 11.53 6.02 -1.32
C CYS A 558 11.58 6.98 -0.11
N MET A 559 10.47 7.08 0.64
CA MET A 559 10.40 7.83 1.90
C MET A 559 11.46 7.34 2.90
N ARG A 560 11.55 6.02 3.09
CA ARG A 560 12.49 5.40 4.02
C ARG A 560 13.95 5.65 3.60
N ALA A 561 14.26 5.54 2.31
CA ALA A 561 15.58 5.81 1.76
C ALA A 561 16.04 7.26 2.05
N VAL A 562 15.19 8.25 1.81
CA VAL A 562 15.50 9.67 2.09
C VAL A 562 15.70 9.88 3.60
N HIS A 563 14.87 9.28 4.45
CA HIS A 563 15.00 9.36 5.90
C HIS A 563 16.35 8.81 6.40
N LEU A 564 16.74 7.60 5.96
CA LEU A 564 18.01 6.97 6.35
C LEU A 564 19.22 7.80 5.91
N ALA A 565 19.19 8.37 4.70
CA ALA A 565 20.25 9.25 4.22
C ALA A 565 20.42 10.52 5.06
N TYR A 566 19.32 11.11 5.55
CA TYR A 566 19.36 12.24 6.49
C TYR A 566 19.85 11.88 7.90
N LEU A 567 19.70 10.63 8.35
CA LEU A 567 20.29 10.19 9.63
C LEU A 567 21.81 10.11 9.53
N VAL A 568 22.36 9.47 8.49
CA VAL A 568 23.81 9.38 8.27
C VAL A 568 24.43 10.75 7.96
N GLN A 569 23.70 11.64 7.29
CA GLN A 569 24.13 13.05 7.14
C GLN A 569 24.36 13.75 8.49
N ARG A 570 23.63 13.34 9.55
CA ARG A 570 23.76 13.87 10.92
C ARG A 570 24.80 13.12 11.77
N GLY A 571 25.51 12.14 11.20
CA GLY A 571 26.55 11.38 11.88
C GLY A 571 26.14 9.99 12.39
N GLU A 572 24.97 9.47 12.00
CA GLU A 572 24.60 8.08 12.28
C GLU A 572 25.58 7.09 11.62
N MET A 573 25.92 6.00 12.30
CA MET A 573 26.98 5.09 11.88
C MET A 573 26.48 3.98 10.94
N GLY A 574 27.37 3.48 10.07
CA GLY A 574 27.11 2.28 9.27
C GLY A 574 27.35 0.97 9.99
N LEU A 575 26.81 -0.12 9.43
CA LEU A 575 27.00 -1.50 9.87
C LEU A 575 27.82 -2.26 8.82
N PRO A 576 29.15 -2.38 8.96
CA PRO A 576 30.01 -2.87 7.88
C PRO A 576 29.63 -4.27 7.36
N SER A 577 29.38 -5.22 8.25
CA SER A 577 29.04 -6.62 7.93
C SER A 577 27.53 -6.91 7.91
N VAL A 578 26.69 -5.92 7.56
CA VAL A 578 25.21 -6.05 7.61
C VAL A 578 24.65 -7.22 6.79
N LEU A 579 25.34 -7.65 5.74
CA LEU A 579 24.95 -8.79 4.91
C LEU A 579 25.56 -10.09 5.44
N THR A 580 26.85 -10.08 5.81
CA THR A 580 27.63 -11.30 6.06
C THR A 580 27.75 -11.72 7.53
N ALA A 581 27.37 -10.87 8.49
CA ALA A 581 27.45 -11.17 9.92
C ALA A 581 26.75 -12.50 10.26
N LYS A 582 27.43 -13.37 11.03
CA LYS A 582 26.92 -14.72 11.28
C LYS A 582 25.76 -14.72 12.27
N GLY A 583 24.68 -15.40 11.90
CA GLY A 583 23.42 -15.47 12.64
C GLY A 583 22.54 -14.20 12.56
N TRP A 584 23.13 -13.03 12.28
CA TRP A 584 22.45 -11.72 12.39
C TRP A 584 22.42 -10.91 11.08
N GLY A 585 23.28 -11.23 10.11
CA GLY A 585 23.37 -10.55 8.83
C GLY A 585 22.25 -10.94 7.87
N PHE A 586 21.98 -10.05 6.91
CA PHE A 586 20.90 -10.19 5.92
C PHE A 586 20.91 -11.55 5.21
N TYR A 587 22.09 -12.07 4.86
CA TYR A 587 22.19 -13.36 4.17
C TYR A 587 21.67 -14.50 5.04
N ASP A 588 22.19 -14.64 6.26
CA ASP A 588 21.80 -15.70 7.18
C ASP A 588 20.31 -15.58 7.59
N VAL A 589 19.83 -14.37 7.91
CA VAL A 589 18.47 -14.14 8.46
C VAL A 589 17.38 -14.11 7.37
N LEU A 590 17.62 -13.40 6.26
CA LEU A 590 16.59 -13.05 5.27
C LEU A 590 16.83 -13.66 3.88
N PHE A 591 18.04 -14.14 3.57
CA PHE A 591 18.39 -14.72 2.28
C PHE A 591 18.83 -16.19 2.34
N LYS A 592 18.39 -16.92 3.38
CA LYS A 592 18.60 -18.37 3.58
C LYS A 592 20.08 -18.80 3.59
N GLY A 593 20.97 -17.93 4.09
CA GLY A 593 22.42 -18.14 4.15
C GLY A 593 23.15 -17.98 2.82
N HIS A 594 22.48 -17.57 1.74
CA HIS A 594 23.10 -17.38 0.43
C HIS A 594 23.61 -15.94 0.25
N PRO A 595 24.81 -15.73 -0.31
CA PRO A 595 25.27 -14.40 -0.73
C PRO A 595 24.58 -13.96 -2.03
N PHE A 596 24.63 -12.67 -2.35
CA PHE A 596 24.15 -12.17 -3.63
C PHE A 596 25.10 -12.54 -4.78
N ASN A 597 24.53 -12.90 -5.93
CA ASN A 597 25.24 -13.17 -7.17
C ASN A 597 25.03 -12.02 -8.17
N PHE A 598 26.04 -11.73 -8.99
CA PHE A 598 25.99 -10.65 -9.97
C PHE A 598 26.38 -11.17 -11.35
N ALA A 599 25.52 -10.98 -12.34
CA ALA A 599 25.81 -11.38 -13.73
C ALA A 599 26.79 -10.42 -14.43
N ARG A 600 26.96 -9.21 -13.89
CA ARG A 600 27.71 -8.10 -14.48
C ARG A 600 28.06 -7.06 -13.41
N PRO A 601 29.11 -6.24 -13.62
CA PRO A 601 29.30 -5.00 -12.87
C PRO A 601 28.23 -3.96 -13.24
N TYR A 602 28.07 -2.93 -12.39
CA TYR A 602 27.22 -1.78 -12.66
C TYR A 602 27.80 -0.93 -13.81
N GLY A 603 26.95 -0.53 -14.77
CA GLY A 603 27.24 0.43 -15.85
C GLY A 603 25.99 1.24 -16.22
N ASN A 604 25.38 0.97 -17.37
CA ASN A 604 24.14 1.61 -17.83
C ASN A 604 23.08 0.63 -18.39
N TYR A 605 23.32 -0.68 -18.26
CA TYR A 605 22.58 -1.72 -18.99
C TYR A 605 21.09 -1.75 -18.64
N ILE A 606 20.71 -1.49 -17.38
CA ILE A 606 19.32 -1.58 -16.96
C ILE A 606 18.50 -0.48 -17.63
N MET A 607 18.99 0.77 -17.65
CA MET A 607 18.30 1.87 -18.34
C MET A 607 18.22 1.62 -19.85
N GLU A 608 19.31 1.14 -20.48
CA GLU A 608 19.33 0.84 -21.92
C GLU A 608 18.37 -0.27 -22.35
N ASN A 609 17.90 -1.11 -21.42
CA ASN A 609 17.03 -2.26 -21.69
C ASN A 609 15.72 -2.20 -20.88
N VAL A 610 15.39 -1.05 -20.29
CA VAL A 610 14.17 -0.85 -19.50
C VAL A 610 12.92 -1.00 -20.37
N LEU A 611 11.85 -1.53 -19.79
CA LEU A 611 10.59 -1.76 -20.49
C LEU A 611 9.61 -0.64 -20.15
N PHE A 612 8.89 -0.11 -21.14
CA PHE A 612 7.82 0.88 -20.90
C PHE A 612 6.46 0.25 -21.12
N LYS A 613 5.49 0.56 -20.25
CA LYS A 613 4.08 0.23 -20.49
C LYS A 613 3.45 1.38 -21.26
N ILE A 614 3.48 1.30 -22.59
CA ILE A 614 3.15 2.46 -23.44
C ILE A 614 1.66 2.52 -23.78
N SER A 615 1.12 1.42 -24.28
CA SER A 615 -0.25 1.39 -24.81
C SER A 615 -1.31 1.12 -23.73
N TYR A 616 -1.02 0.22 -22.79
CA TYR A 616 -2.04 -0.34 -21.88
C TYR A 616 -1.56 -0.33 -20.42
N PRO A 617 -2.40 0.07 -19.45
CA PRO A 617 -2.11 -0.02 -18.02
C PRO A 617 -2.33 -1.46 -17.52
N ALA A 618 -1.49 -2.39 -17.99
CA ALA A 618 -1.58 -3.82 -17.71
C ALA A 618 -0.33 -4.31 -16.97
N GLU A 619 -0.44 -5.37 -16.15
CA GLU A 619 0.74 -6.10 -15.65
C GLU A 619 1.63 -6.51 -16.83
N PHE A 620 2.96 -6.40 -16.68
CA PHE A 620 3.85 -6.36 -17.82
C PHE A 620 3.81 -7.66 -18.65
N HIS A 621 3.59 -8.81 -18.01
CA HIS A 621 3.56 -10.11 -18.67
C HIS A 621 2.31 -10.31 -19.55
N ALA A 622 1.29 -9.44 -19.44
CA ALA A 622 0.10 -9.43 -20.30
C ALA A 622 0.19 -8.46 -21.48
N GLN A 623 1.17 -7.55 -21.55
CA GLN A 623 1.21 -6.46 -22.55
C GLN A 623 1.06 -6.95 -24.01
N THR A 624 1.74 -8.05 -24.35
CA THR A 624 1.67 -8.69 -25.67
C THR A 624 0.40 -9.51 -25.88
N ALA A 625 -0.20 -10.03 -24.81
CA ALA A 625 -1.52 -10.67 -24.88
C ALA A 625 -2.62 -9.64 -25.16
N VAL A 626 -2.55 -8.44 -24.58
CA VAL A 626 -3.46 -7.32 -24.90
C VAL A 626 -3.30 -6.89 -26.36
N GLU A 627 -2.06 -6.76 -26.83
CA GLU A 627 -1.77 -6.42 -28.24
C GLU A 627 -2.33 -7.47 -29.21
N ALA A 628 -2.12 -8.76 -28.95
CA ALA A 628 -2.73 -9.86 -29.70
C ALA A 628 -4.27 -9.85 -29.63
N SER A 629 -4.85 -9.54 -28.48
CA SER A 629 -6.31 -9.45 -28.28
C SER A 629 -6.94 -8.37 -29.15
N LEU A 630 -6.27 -7.23 -29.32
CA LEU A 630 -6.76 -6.13 -30.16
C LEU A 630 -6.65 -6.43 -31.65
N ILE A 631 -5.59 -7.14 -32.07
CA ILE A 631 -5.49 -7.67 -33.45
C ILE A 631 -6.65 -8.64 -33.72
N LEU A 632 -6.95 -9.53 -32.77
CA LEU A 632 -8.07 -10.47 -32.86
C LEU A 632 -9.44 -9.77 -32.84
N HIS A 633 -9.61 -8.70 -32.07
CA HIS A 633 -10.83 -7.89 -32.07
C HIS A 633 -11.14 -7.33 -33.48
N GLU A 634 -10.18 -6.67 -34.13
CA GLU A 634 -10.38 -6.15 -35.48
C GLU A 634 -10.56 -7.28 -36.52
N GLN A 635 -9.91 -8.43 -36.33
CA GLN A 635 -10.13 -9.63 -37.16
C GLN A 635 -11.54 -10.23 -37.04
N LEU A 636 -12.15 -10.22 -35.85
CA LEU A 636 -13.53 -10.67 -35.63
C LEU A 636 -14.50 -9.68 -36.28
N LYS A 637 -14.32 -8.40 -35.97
CA LYS A 637 -15.11 -7.28 -36.50
C LYS A 637 -15.10 -7.21 -38.03
N ALA A 638 -13.95 -7.44 -38.67
CA ALA A 638 -13.81 -7.51 -40.13
C ALA A 638 -14.59 -8.69 -40.77
N ARG A 639 -14.88 -9.74 -39.98
CA ARG A 639 -15.73 -10.88 -40.38
C ARG A 639 -17.21 -10.70 -39.99
N GLY A 640 -17.58 -9.57 -39.38
CA GLY A 640 -18.92 -9.35 -38.82
C GLY A 640 -19.20 -10.12 -37.53
N LEU A 641 -18.15 -10.61 -36.86
CA LEU A 641 -18.22 -11.40 -35.63
C LEU A 641 -17.87 -10.55 -34.40
N SER A 642 -18.19 -11.10 -33.23
CA SER A 642 -18.03 -10.49 -31.91
C SER A 642 -17.39 -11.46 -30.91
N SER A 643 -17.18 -11.01 -29.67
CA SER A 643 -16.77 -11.86 -28.55
C SER A 643 -17.76 -13.00 -28.24
N ASN A 644 -19.04 -12.85 -28.62
CA ASN A 644 -20.08 -13.85 -28.36
C ASN A 644 -19.89 -15.10 -29.25
N ASP A 645 -19.27 -14.93 -30.41
CA ASP A 645 -19.02 -15.97 -31.41
C ASP A 645 -17.80 -16.84 -31.06
N ILE A 646 -17.09 -16.52 -29.98
CA ILE A 646 -15.93 -17.27 -29.48
C ILE A 646 -16.39 -18.49 -28.67
N GLY A 647 -15.95 -19.68 -29.09
CA GLY A 647 -16.14 -20.94 -28.36
C GLY A 647 -15.05 -21.17 -27.30
N SER A 648 -13.78 -20.99 -27.65
CA SER A 648 -12.64 -21.10 -26.73
C SER A 648 -11.43 -20.27 -27.15
N ILE A 649 -10.57 -19.94 -26.18
CA ILE A 649 -9.29 -19.26 -26.41
C ILE A 649 -8.17 -20.07 -25.74
N GLN A 650 -7.17 -20.49 -26.51
CA GLN A 650 -5.91 -21.01 -25.98
C GLN A 650 -4.86 -19.90 -25.98
N VAL A 651 -4.14 -19.77 -24.86
CA VAL A 651 -3.09 -18.76 -24.66
C VAL A 651 -1.79 -19.47 -24.34
N ARG A 652 -0.79 -19.41 -25.23
CA ARG A 652 0.58 -19.83 -24.93
C ARG A 652 1.34 -18.66 -24.33
N THR A 653 1.90 -18.83 -23.13
CA THR A 653 2.58 -17.75 -22.40
C THR A 653 3.79 -18.28 -21.61
N GLN A 654 4.63 -17.40 -21.08
CA GLN A 654 5.82 -17.78 -20.30
C GLN A 654 5.52 -18.08 -18.81
N GLU A 655 6.45 -18.75 -18.12
CA GLU A 655 6.32 -19.21 -16.71
C GLU A 655 5.85 -18.13 -15.74
N ALA A 656 6.40 -16.92 -15.83
CA ALA A 656 6.07 -15.84 -14.91
C ALA A 656 4.62 -15.36 -15.11
N ALA A 657 4.07 -15.33 -16.33
CA ALA A 657 2.64 -15.06 -16.51
C ALA A 657 1.77 -16.12 -15.83
N MET A 658 2.11 -17.40 -16.02
CA MET A 658 1.42 -18.53 -15.38
C MET A 658 1.45 -18.43 -13.85
N ARG A 659 2.54 -17.92 -13.27
CA ARG A 659 2.73 -17.81 -11.81
C ARG A 659 2.19 -16.51 -11.19
N ILE A 660 2.14 -15.39 -11.92
CA ILE A 660 1.73 -14.08 -11.37
C ILE A 660 0.25 -13.78 -11.65
N ILE A 661 -0.16 -13.94 -12.91
CA ILE A 661 -1.38 -13.30 -13.44
C ILE A 661 -2.39 -14.27 -14.06
N ASN A 662 -2.12 -15.57 -14.11
CA ASN A 662 -3.13 -16.55 -14.51
C ASN A 662 -4.10 -16.85 -13.34
N LYS A 663 -5.19 -16.08 -13.24
CA LYS A 663 -6.20 -16.23 -12.17
C LYS A 663 -7.49 -16.85 -12.71
N LYS A 664 -8.20 -17.59 -11.85
CA LYS A 664 -9.55 -18.10 -12.11
C LYS A 664 -10.51 -17.69 -10.99
N GLY A 665 -11.80 -17.65 -11.31
CA GLY A 665 -12.86 -17.25 -10.38
C GLY A 665 -13.12 -15.75 -10.35
N LYS A 666 -13.88 -15.33 -9.33
CA LYS A 666 -14.32 -13.94 -9.13
C LYS A 666 -13.14 -13.02 -8.82
N LEU A 667 -13.14 -11.83 -9.42
CA LEU A 667 -12.17 -10.76 -9.13
C LEU A 667 -12.85 -9.71 -8.25
N HIS A 668 -12.22 -9.34 -7.14
CA HIS A 668 -12.90 -8.59 -6.08
C HIS A 668 -12.65 -7.08 -6.12
N ASN A 669 -11.65 -6.62 -6.87
CA ASN A 669 -11.21 -5.23 -6.90
C ASN A 669 -10.35 -4.95 -8.14
N PHE A 670 -10.03 -3.67 -8.35
CA PHE A 670 -9.13 -3.18 -9.41
C PHE A 670 -7.80 -3.96 -9.51
N ALA A 671 -7.15 -4.19 -8.36
CA ALA A 671 -5.84 -4.85 -8.28
C ALA A 671 -5.90 -6.36 -8.55
N ASP A 672 -7.09 -6.98 -8.50
CA ASP A 672 -7.25 -8.35 -8.98
C ASP A 672 -7.30 -8.42 -10.50
N ARG A 673 -7.97 -7.45 -11.14
CA ARG A 673 -8.20 -7.37 -12.59
C ARG A 673 -6.96 -6.90 -13.35
N ASP A 674 -6.24 -5.90 -12.83
CA ASP A 674 -4.98 -5.45 -13.43
C ASP A 674 -3.84 -6.50 -13.33
N HIS A 675 -4.05 -7.57 -12.55
CA HIS A 675 -3.21 -8.76 -12.41
C HIS A 675 -3.97 -10.06 -12.80
N ASP A 676 -4.93 -10.03 -13.72
CA ASP A 676 -5.48 -11.24 -14.36
C ASP A 676 -5.30 -11.18 -15.88
N ILE A 677 -4.44 -12.04 -16.44
CA ILE A 677 -4.23 -12.16 -17.89
C ILE A 677 -5.53 -12.51 -18.62
N ASN A 678 -6.41 -13.28 -17.98
CA ASN A 678 -7.67 -13.69 -18.59
C ASN A 678 -8.63 -12.48 -18.70
N TYR A 679 -8.65 -11.58 -17.70
CA TYR A 679 -9.37 -10.31 -17.77
C TYR A 679 -8.77 -9.38 -18.83
N MET A 680 -7.44 -9.25 -18.85
CA MET A 680 -6.70 -8.41 -19.81
C MET A 680 -6.76 -8.93 -21.26
N ILE A 681 -7.20 -10.18 -21.50
CA ILE A 681 -7.53 -10.72 -22.83
C ILE A 681 -9.01 -10.55 -23.15
N ALA A 682 -9.90 -10.82 -22.18
CA ALA A 682 -11.34 -10.73 -22.40
C ALA A 682 -11.81 -9.30 -22.68
N TYR A 683 -11.33 -8.31 -21.92
CA TYR A 683 -11.79 -6.92 -22.07
C TYR A 683 -11.46 -6.32 -23.46
N PRO A 684 -10.23 -6.41 -23.99
CA PRO A 684 -9.95 -5.88 -25.34
C PRO A 684 -10.68 -6.63 -26.45
N LEU A 685 -10.93 -7.94 -26.31
CA LEU A 685 -11.72 -8.69 -27.30
C LEU A 685 -13.17 -8.22 -27.36
N ILE A 686 -13.76 -7.83 -26.22
CA ILE A 686 -15.13 -7.34 -26.12
C ILE A 686 -15.24 -5.87 -26.60
N PHE A 687 -14.33 -5.00 -26.15
CA PHE A 687 -14.48 -3.54 -26.26
C PHE A 687 -13.53 -2.86 -27.27
N GLY A 688 -12.49 -3.54 -27.75
CA GLY A 688 -11.51 -2.96 -28.67
C GLY A 688 -10.51 -1.99 -28.02
N GLU A 689 -10.44 -1.94 -26.68
CA GLU A 689 -9.52 -1.09 -25.92
C GLU A 689 -9.15 -1.69 -24.56
N LEU A 690 -8.17 -1.06 -23.88
CA LEU A 690 -7.86 -1.31 -22.46
C LEU A 690 -7.27 -0.04 -21.82
N THR A 691 -8.02 0.59 -20.92
CA THR A 691 -7.64 1.82 -20.22
C THR A 691 -7.58 1.61 -18.71
N SER A 692 -7.21 2.65 -17.95
CA SER A 692 -7.17 2.57 -16.48
C SER A 692 -8.58 2.36 -15.90
N GLU A 693 -9.60 2.92 -16.53
CA GLU A 693 -11.01 2.78 -16.16
C GLU A 693 -11.55 1.36 -16.41
N SER A 694 -10.97 0.60 -17.34
CA SER A 694 -11.38 -0.78 -17.66
C SER A 694 -11.32 -1.76 -16.49
N TYR A 695 -10.68 -1.41 -15.38
CA TYR A 695 -10.61 -2.23 -14.16
C TYR A 695 -11.52 -1.75 -13.02
N SER A 696 -12.35 -0.72 -13.23
CA SER A 696 -13.32 -0.28 -12.23
C SER A 696 -14.39 -1.33 -11.97
N ASP A 697 -15.14 -1.20 -10.87
CA ASP A 697 -16.24 -2.14 -10.57
C ASP A 697 -17.40 -1.99 -11.56
N GLU A 698 -17.61 -0.78 -12.09
CA GLU A 698 -18.60 -0.48 -13.14
C GLU A 698 -18.20 -1.10 -14.48
N ALA A 699 -16.94 -0.99 -14.88
CA ALA A 699 -16.43 -1.59 -16.12
C ALA A 699 -16.44 -3.13 -16.05
N ALA A 700 -16.15 -3.69 -14.88
CA ALA A 700 -16.16 -5.14 -14.63
C ALA A 700 -17.56 -5.75 -14.42
N ALA A 701 -18.63 -4.93 -14.43
CA ALA A 701 -20.00 -5.41 -14.24
C ALA A 701 -20.61 -6.06 -15.50
N ASP A 702 -19.95 -5.98 -16.67
CA ASP A 702 -20.40 -6.63 -17.89
C ASP A 702 -20.22 -8.17 -17.81
N PRO A 703 -21.32 -8.96 -17.84
CA PRO A 703 -21.24 -10.41 -17.65
C PRO A 703 -20.42 -11.11 -18.74
N ARG A 704 -20.32 -10.52 -19.94
CA ARG A 704 -19.55 -11.09 -21.06
C ARG A 704 -18.07 -11.24 -20.73
N ILE A 705 -17.54 -10.42 -19.80
CA ILE A 705 -16.14 -10.51 -19.36
C ILE A 705 -15.90 -11.84 -18.65
N ASP A 706 -16.72 -12.19 -17.65
CA ASP A 706 -16.55 -13.42 -16.88
C ASP A 706 -16.94 -14.67 -17.69
N GLU A 707 -17.95 -14.57 -18.57
CA GLU A 707 -18.28 -15.61 -19.55
C GLU A 707 -17.11 -15.89 -20.51
N LEU A 708 -16.43 -14.86 -21.02
CA LEU A 708 -15.29 -15.02 -21.90
C LEU A 708 -14.04 -15.51 -21.14
N ARG A 709 -13.80 -15.01 -19.91
CA ARG A 709 -12.73 -15.51 -19.02
C ARG A 709 -12.85 -17.01 -18.77
N ALA A 710 -14.07 -17.53 -18.60
CA ALA A 710 -14.30 -18.97 -18.43
C ALA A 710 -13.90 -19.83 -19.66
N LYS A 711 -13.82 -19.21 -20.85
CA LYS A 711 -13.40 -19.85 -22.12
C LYS A 711 -11.89 -19.76 -22.39
N ILE A 712 -11.13 -19.05 -21.55
CA ILE A 712 -9.68 -18.87 -21.72
C ILE A 712 -8.90 -19.97 -20.98
N THR A 713 -7.95 -20.60 -21.67
CA THR A 713 -6.99 -21.54 -21.07
C THR A 713 -5.56 -21.11 -21.39
N CYS A 714 -4.84 -20.67 -20.35
CA CYS A 714 -3.41 -20.41 -20.43
C CYS A 714 -2.58 -21.70 -20.26
N VAL A 715 -1.57 -21.87 -21.10
CA VAL A 715 -0.57 -22.94 -21.03
C VAL A 715 0.85 -22.36 -21.11
N GLN A 716 1.81 -23.01 -20.45
CA GLN A 716 3.20 -22.58 -20.52
C GLN A 716 3.83 -22.97 -21.86
N ASP A 717 4.42 -22.00 -22.54
CA ASP A 717 5.37 -22.20 -23.61
C ASP A 717 6.81 -22.20 -23.08
N THR A 718 7.56 -23.25 -23.39
CA THR A 718 8.93 -23.42 -22.88
C THR A 718 9.94 -22.53 -23.61
N GLN A 719 9.71 -22.18 -24.88
CA GLN A 719 10.58 -21.28 -25.63
C GLN A 719 10.37 -19.82 -25.19
N PHE A 720 9.13 -19.37 -25.02
CA PHE A 720 8.88 -18.05 -24.43
C PHE A 720 9.46 -17.93 -23.02
N SER A 721 9.44 -19.01 -22.24
CA SER A 721 10.06 -19.04 -20.90
C SER A 721 11.59 -18.96 -20.94
N GLN A 722 12.24 -19.54 -21.95
CA GLN A 722 13.69 -19.42 -22.17
C GLN A 722 14.07 -18.01 -22.65
N ASP A 723 13.34 -17.50 -23.66
CA ASP A 723 13.62 -16.22 -24.32
C ASP A 723 13.35 -15.00 -23.41
N TYR A 724 12.51 -15.18 -22.39
CA TYR A 724 12.31 -14.23 -21.29
C TYR A 724 13.57 -14.06 -20.42
N HIS A 725 14.33 -15.14 -20.19
CA HIS A 725 15.55 -15.13 -19.38
C HIS A 725 16.83 -14.89 -20.19
N ASP A 726 16.81 -15.13 -21.50
CA ASP A 726 17.91 -14.82 -22.42
C ASP A 726 18.23 -13.30 -22.38
N PRO A 727 19.44 -12.89 -21.97
CA PRO A 727 19.80 -11.48 -21.80
C PRO A 727 19.89 -10.70 -23.13
N ASP A 728 20.02 -11.38 -24.26
CA ASP A 728 20.04 -10.78 -25.60
C ASP A 728 18.62 -10.63 -26.18
N LYS A 729 17.67 -11.49 -25.77
CA LYS A 729 16.25 -11.40 -26.17
C LYS A 729 15.42 -10.57 -25.19
N ARG A 730 15.25 -11.08 -23.96
CA ARG A 730 14.34 -10.60 -22.90
C ARG A 730 12.89 -10.47 -23.37
N SER A 731 12.40 -11.45 -24.13
CA SER A 731 11.06 -11.41 -24.71
C SER A 731 9.95 -11.55 -23.65
N ILE A 732 8.74 -11.12 -24.01
CA ILE A 732 7.54 -11.28 -23.17
C ILE A 732 6.48 -11.89 -24.07
N GLY A 733 6.75 -13.11 -24.55
CA GLY A 733 5.94 -13.77 -25.56
C GLY A 733 4.56 -14.19 -25.05
N ASN A 734 3.53 -13.83 -25.81
CA ASN A 734 2.20 -14.41 -25.73
C ASN A 734 1.71 -14.78 -27.14
N ALA A 735 0.97 -15.87 -27.25
CA ALA A 735 0.27 -16.26 -28.47
C ALA A 735 -1.17 -16.70 -28.18
N LEU A 736 -2.11 -16.21 -28.97
CA LEU A 736 -3.55 -16.42 -28.79
C LEU A 736 -4.13 -17.16 -30.00
N THR A 737 -4.75 -18.31 -29.76
CA THR A 737 -5.56 -19.06 -30.74
C THR A 737 -7.03 -19.01 -30.35
N VAL A 738 -7.86 -18.47 -31.22
CA VAL A 738 -9.32 -18.37 -31.04
C VAL A 738 -10.01 -19.46 -31.85
N THR A 739 -10.85 -20.26 -31.19
CA THR A 739 -11.80 -21.17 -31.83
C THR A 739 -13.21 -20.59 -31.68
N LEU A 740 -13.90 -20.41 -32.80
CA LEU A 740 -15.26 -19.92 -32.86
C LEU A 740 -16.28 -21.01 -32.49
N SER A 741 -17.49 -20.60 -32.14
CA SER A 741 -18.58 -21.49 -31.73
C SER A 741 -19.08 -22.45 -32.82
N ASP A 742 -18.75 -22.19 -34.09
CA ASP A 742 -19.00 -23.09 -35.23
C ASP A 742 -17.87 -24.13 -35.45
N GLY A 743 -16.79 -24.07 -34.65
CA GLY A 743 -15.61 -24.92 -34.77
C GLY A 743 -14.49 -24.33 -35.65
N THR A 744 -14.70 -23.17 -36.29
CA THR A 744 -13.66 -22.50 -37.08
C THR A 744 -12.52 -22.01 -36.18
N VAL A 745 -11.29 -22.38 -36.51
CA VAL A 745 -10.07 -21.90 -35.81
C VAL A 745 -9.48 -20.72 -36.59
N LEU A 746 -9.20 -19.61 -35.89
CA LEU A 746 -8.50 -18.46 -36.46
C LEU A 746 -6.99 -18.66 -36.37
N ASP A 747 -6.25 -18.04 -37.30
CA ASP A 747 -4.78 -18.01 -37.27
C ASP A 747 -4.26 -17.49 -35.92
N GLU A 748 -3.25 -18.18 -35.37
CA GLU A 748 -2.67 -17.80 -34.08
C GLU A 748 -1.95 -16.46 -34.17
N VAL A 749 -2.32 -15.51 -33.30
CA VAL A 749 -1.66 -14.21 -33.21
C VAL A 749 -0.57 -14.28 -32.16
N VAL A 750 0.68 -14.25 -32.61
CA VAL A 750 1.89 -14.28 -31.77
C VAL A 750 2.47 -12.87 -31.65
N VAL A 751 2.72 -12.40 -30.43
CA VAL A 751 3.45 -11.16 -30.16
C VAL A 751 4.59 -11.45 -29.17
N GLU A 752 5.84 -11.42 -29.64
CA GLU A 752 7.03 -11.78 -28.86
C GLU A 752 7.57 -10.61 -28.01
N TYR A 753 7.57 -9.40 -28.57
CA TYR A 753 8.08 -8.19 -27.92
C TYR A 753 6.97 -7.14 -27.85
N PRO A 754 6.60 -6.65 -26.65
CA PRO A 754 5.64 -5.54 -26.54
C PRO A 754 6.24 -4.26 -27.10
N VAL A 755 5.40 -3.34 -27.56
CA VAL A 755 5.83 -2.08 -28.22
C VAL A 755 6.78 -1.21 -27.37
N GLY A 756 6.74 -1.34 -26.04
CA GLY A 756 7.66 -0.68 -25.11
C GLY A 756 8.96 -1.43 -24.79
N HIS A 757 9.24 -2.54 -25.47
CA HIS A 757 10.52 -3.23 -25.41
C HIS A 757 11.61 -2.45 -26.18
N LYS A 758 12.90 -2.61 -25.80
CA LYS A 758 14.04 -1.97 -26.48
C LYS A 758 14.01 -2.17 -28.00
N ARG A 759 13.74 -3.41 -28.44
CA ARG A 759 13.67 -3.81 -29.87
C ARG A 759 12.59 -3.07 -30.67
N ARG A 760 11.57 -2.51 -30.03
CA ARG A 760 10.48 -1.73 -30.66
C ARG A 760 10.51 -0.23 -30.31
N ARG A 761 11.61 0.29 -29.74
CA ARG A 761 11.73 1.71 -29.32
C ARG A 761 11.34 2.74 -30.39
N ALA A 762 11.68 2.51 -31.66
CA ALA A 762 11.33 3.43 -32.75
C ALA A 762 9.80 3.56 -32.95
N GLU A 763 9.06 2.47 -32.74
CA GLU A 763 7.60 2.41 -32.78
C GLU A 763 6.98 2.93 -31.47
N GLY A 764 7.59 2.58 -30.33
CA GLY A 764 7.13 2.94 -29.00
C GLY A 764 7.27 4.43 -28.66
N THR A 765 8.35 5.11 -29.06
CA THR A 765 8.58 6.51 -28.65
C THR A 765 7.46 7.48 -29.06
N PRO A 766 6.92 7.46 -30.30
CA PRO A 766 5.76 8.27 -30.67
C PRO A 766 4.47 7.91 -29.91
N LEU A 767 4.32 6.65 -29.46
CA LEU A 767 3.20 6.24 -28.62
C LEU A 767 3.39 6.72 -27.16
N LEU A 768 4.61 6.72 -26.64
CA LEU A 768 4.96 7.23 -25.30
C LEU A 768 4.73 8.74 -25.22
N MET A 769 5.12 9.50 -26.24
CA MET A 769 4.82 10.94 -26.29
C MET A 769 3.31 11.22 -26.27
N ARG A 770 2.51 10.42 -26.99
CA ARG A 770 1.03 10.52 -26.97
C ARG A 770 0.43 10.10 -25.62
N LYS A 771 0.97 9.07 -24.95
CA LYS A 771 0.60 8.70 -23.57
C LYS A 771 0.86 9.87 -22.62
N PHE A 772 2.05 10.46 -22.68
CA PHE A 772 2.42 11.61 -21.85
C PHE A 772 1.50 12.82 -22.09
N GLU A 773 1.25 13.18 -23.35
CA GLU A 773 0.32 14.26 -23.74
C GLU A 773 -1.10 14.04 -23.20
N ARG A 774 -1.62 12.80 -23.28
CA ARG A 774 -2.92 12.44 -22.71
C ARG A 774 -2.92 12.62 -21.18
N HIS A 775 -1.90 12.12 -20.48
CA HIS A 775 -1.85 12.15 -19.02
C HIS A 775 -1.72 13.58 -18.46
N ILE A 776 -0.96 14.47 -19.13
CA ILE A 776 -0.93 15.89 -18.75
C ILE A 776 -2.24 16.62 -19.10
N SER A 777 -3.05 16.09 -20.02
CA SER A 777 -4.27 16.75 -20.51
C SER A 777 -5.42 16.86 -19.52
N HIS A 778 -5.43 16.02 -18.48
CA HIS A 778 -6.42 16.10 -17.41
C HIS A 778 -6.05 17.12 -16.31
N HIS A 779 -4.82 17.66 -16.33
CA HIS A 779 -4.27 18.48 -15.24
C HIS A 779 -3.99 19.93 -15.61
N PHE A 780 -3.73 20.22 -16.89
CA PHE A 780 -3.27 21.53 -17.36
C PHE A 780 -4.03 21.99 -18.61
N ASP A 781 -4.17 23.31 -18.78
CA ASP A 781 -4.74 23.91 -19.98
C ASP A 781 -3.83 23.78 -21.22
N ASP A 782 -4.36 24.04 -22.41
CA ASP A 782 -3.61 23.92 -23.68
C ASP A 782 -2.34 24.78 -23.75
N THR A 783 -2.31 25.92 -23.07
CA THR A 783 -1.13 26.81 -23.03
C THR A 783 -0.01 26.16 -22.23
N ARG A 784 -0.34 25.66 -21.03
CA ARG A 784 0.59 24.98 -20.14
C ARG A 784 1.05 23.63 -20.68
N LYS A 785 0.15 22.86 -21.31
CA LYS A 785 0.50 21.61 -22.00
C LYS A 785 1.49 21.86 -23.14
N LYS A 786 1.22 22.85 -23.99
CA LYS A 786 2.14 23.23 -25.07
C LYS A 786 3.52 23.62 -24.51
N GLN A 787 3.57 24.44 -23.46
CA GLN A 787 4.83 24.78 -22.78
C GLN A 787 5.58 23.53 -22.29
N ILE A 788 4.89 22.59 -21.64
CA ILE A 788 5.49 21.32 -21.17
C ILE A 788 6.04 20.52 -22.35
N LEU A 789 5.24 20.31 -23.41
CA LEU A 789 5.61 19.51 -24.58
C LEU A 789 6.79 20.11 -25.35
N GLU A 790 6.84 21.43 -25.52
CA GLU A 790 7.97 22.14 -26.14
C GLU A 790 9.26 21.96 -25.32
N ILE A 791 9.20 22.06 -23.98
CA ILE A 791 10.36 21.92 -23.11
C ILE A 791 10.88 20.46 -23.08
N VAL A 792 10.00 19.46 -22.95
CA VAL A 792 10.45 18.06 -22.87
C VAL A 792 10.97 17.51 -24.20
N SER A 793 10.55 18.10 -25.32
CA SER A 793 10.96 17.68 -26.68
C SER A 793 12.31 18.26 -27.11
N ASP A 794 12.71 19.40 -26.54
CA ASP A 794 14.04 19.99 -26.74
C ASP A 794 15.02 19.44 -25.71
N ALA A 795 15.69 18.33 -26.05
CA ALA A 795 16.60 17.63 -25.13
C ALA A 795 17.73 18.54 -24.59
N GLU A 796 18.26 19.47 -25.38
CA GLU A 796 19.36 20.34 -24.94
C GLU A 796 18.90 21.35 -23.88
N LYS A 797 17.72 21.99 -24.09
CA LYS A 797 17.11 22.85 -23.08
C LYS A 797 16.63 22.06 -21.87
N PHE A 798 16.08 20.87 -22.09
CA PHE A 798 15.55 19.99 -21.05
C PHE A 798 16.63 19.64 -20.02
N TYR A 799 17.77 19.10 -20.45
CA TYR A 799 18.85 18.67 -19.56
C TYR A 799 19.46 19.83 -18.74
N LYS A 800 19.47 21.05 -19.29
CA LYS A 800 20.00 22.27 -18.63
C LYS A 800 19.03 22.93 -17.64
N LEU A 801 17.77 22.51 -17.61
CA LEU A 801 16.75 23.11 -16.75
C LEU A 801 17.05 22.82 -15.27
N PRO A 802 17.05 23.81 -14.35
CA PRO A 802 17.17 23.56 -12.92
C PRO A 802 16.02 22.70 -12.39
N VAL A 803 16.28 21.81 -11.44
CA VAL A 803 15.28 20.84 -10.97
C VAL A 803 14.04 21.52 -10.39
N ASP A 804 14.20 22.59 -9.61
CA ASP A 804 13.06 23.32 -9.03
C ASP A 804 12.15 23.92 -10.12
N LYS A 805 12.73 24.36 -11.23
CA LYS A 805 12.03 24.88 -12.42
C LYS A 805 11.38 23.78 -13.24
N PHE A 806 12.01 22.60 -13.34
CA PHE A 806 11.39 21.40 -13.92
C PHE A 806 10.14 21.00 -13.11
N THR A 807 10.24 20.87 -11.78
CA THR A 807 9.09 20.57 -10.93
C THR A 807 8.00 21.64 -11.06
N ASP A 808 8.38 22.93 -11.09
CA ASP A 808 7.47 24.06 -11.25
C ASP A 808 6.71 24.04 -12.60
N LEU A 809 7.08 23.23 -13.60
CA LEU A 809 6.26 22.99 -14.80
C LEU A 809 4.98 22.19 -14.51
N PHE A 810 5.06 21.25 -13.56
CA PHE A 810 3.99 20.30 -13.24
C PHE A 810 3.22 20.66 -11.97
N VAL A 811 3.57 21.75 -11.31
CA VAL A 811 2.81 22.27 -10.16
C VAL A 811 1.55 22.95 -10.69
N LYS A 812 0.41 22.65 -10.05
CA LYS A 812 -0.86 23.30 -10.37
C LYS A 812 -0.85 24.72 -9.79
N ALA A 813 -1.37 25.67 -10.58
CA ALA A 813 -1.47 27.08 -10.19
C ALA A 813 -2.59 27.31 -9.16
#